data_AF-A0A061FT77-F1
#
_entry.id   AF-A0A061FT77-F1
#
_cell.length_a   1.000
_cell.length_b   1.000
_cell.length_c   1.000
_cell.angle_alpha   90.00
_cell.angle_beta   90.00
_cell.angle_gamma   90.00
#
_symmetry.space_group_name_H-M   'P 1'
#
loop_
_entity.id
_entity.type
_entity.pdbx_description
1 polymer ?
#
loop_
_entity_poly.entity_id
_entity_poly.type
_entity_poly.pdbx_seq_one_letter_code
_entity_poly.pdbx_strand_id
1 'polypeptide(L)'
;MAISIPNHFLALTQPSNFALNRRQLSSNRIFTGGNHSFLSGGAGICRAKPRELVLGNPSVTVEKGKYSYDVETLINKLSSLPPRGSIARCLDVFRNKLSLNDFALVFKEFAHRGDWQRSLRLFKYMQRQIWCKPNEHIYTIMISLLGREGLLEKCREVFDEMPSQGVTRSVFAYTALINAYGRNGAYNISLELLDKMKKDKVLPSILTYNTVINACARGGLDWEGLLGLFAEMRHEGIQPDIVTYNTLLSACANRGLGNEAEMVFRTMNEGGILPDLTTYSYLVESFGKLGKLEKVSELLKEMESGGNLPDIMSYNVLLEAYAKSGSIKEAMGVFKQMQVAGCAPNATTYSILLNLYGRNGRYDDVRELFLEMKESNTEPDAATYNILIQVFGEGGYFKEVVTLFHDMVEENIEPNVKTYDGLIFACGKGGLHEDAKKILLHMNEKCIVPSSRAYTGVIEAYGQAALYEEVLVAFNTMNEVESNPTIETYNSLLQTFARGGLYKEANAILSRMNETGVAKNRDSFNALIEAFRQGGQFEDAIKAYVEMEKARCDPDERTLEAVLSVYCFAGLVDESNEQFQEIKALGVLPSVMCYCMMLAVYAKCDRWDDAYQLFDEMLTNKVSNIHQVIGKMIRGDYDDDANWQMVEYVFDKLNSEGCGFGIRFYNALLEALWWLRQKERAARVLNEATKRGLFPELFRKNKLVWSVDVHRMWEGGTYTAVSIWLNSMQKMFLSGDDLPQLATVVVARGQMEKSSIARDIPTAKAAYTFLQDIVSSSFSFPGWNKGRIVCQRSQLKRILSATGSSSDESKADNIIALSNFPIPSMGVKSSPGDVEYTQHDNAISETKMRRTELMAGTA
;
A
#
# COMPACT_ATOMS: atom_id res chain seq x y z
N MET A 1 10.84 36.78 28.67
CA MET A 1 11.82 36.10 29.55
C MET A 1 12.30 34.87 28.82
N ALA A 2 13.58 34.87 28.46
CA ALA A 2 14.27 33.76 27.80
C ALA A 2 14.64 32.67 28.82
N ILE A 3 14.69 31.40 28.37
CA ILE A 3 15.49 30.25 28.84
C ILE A 3 15.22 29.15 27.79
N SER A 4 16.01 29.08 26.71
CA SER A 4 17.28 28.35 26.53
C SER A 4 17.12 26.83 26.36
N ILE A 5 17.17 26.39 25.10
CA ILE A 5 17.38 25.02 24.65
C ILE A 5 18.88 24.69 24.84
N PRO A 6 19.28 23.57 25.48
CA PRO A 6 20.66 23.12 25.41
C PRO A 6 20.87 22.22 24.18
N ASN A 7 21.62 22.74 23.22
CA ASN A 7 22.38 21.95 22.25
C ASN A 7 23.54 21.28 22.99
N HIS A 8 23.65 19.95 22.92
CA HIS A 8 24.92 19.26 23.14
C HIS A 8 25.11 18.14 22.12
N PHE A 9 25.59 18.51 20.94
CA PHE A 9 26.53 17.71 20.17
C PHE A 9 27.91 18.35 20.36
N LEU A 10 28.85 17.62 20.97
CA LEU A 10 30.27 17.52 20.60
C LEU A 10 31.13 17.01 21.78
N ALA A 11 31.99 16.04 21.43
CA ALA A 11 33.15 15.53 22.14
C ALA A 11 32.91 14.52 23.29
N LEU A 12 33.18 13.24 23.00
CA LEU A 12 34.35 12.56 23.58
C LEU A 12 34.85 11.46 22.65
N THR A 13 36.16 11.42 22.53
CA THR A 13 36.97 10.62 21.63
C THR A 13 37.46 9.34 22.31
N GLN A 14 37.70 8.33 21.46
CA GLN A 14 38.61 7.19 21.57
C GLN A 14 38.05 5.79 21.95
N PRO A 15 38.62 4.73 21.32
CA PRO A 15 37.97 3.45 21.13
C PRO A 15 38.49 2.40 22.12
N SER A 16 37.58 1.76 22.86
CA SER A 16 37.92 0.55 23.61
C SER A 16 37.73 -0.68 22.71
N ASN A 17 38.87 -1.22 22.26
CA ASN A 17 38.98 -2.55 21.64
C ASN A 17 38.34 -3.61 22.55
N PHE A 18 37.18 -4.15 22.15
CA PHE A 18 36.72 -5.46 22.58
C PHE A 18 36.48 -6.32 21.34
N ALA A 19 37.45 -7.19 21.07
CA ALA A 19 37.34 -8.24 20.07
C ALA A 19 36.35 -9.30 20.56
N LEU A 20 35.15 -9.32 19.99
CA LEU A 20 34.21 -10.44 20.09
C LEU A 20 34.06 -11.06 18.70
N ASN A 21 34.70 -12.22 18.55
CA ASN A 21 34.53 -13.14 17.44
C ASN A 21 33.04 -13.49 17.25
N ARG A 22 32.37 -12.87 16.27
CA ARG A 22 31.14 -13.42 15.68
C ARG A 22 31.45 -13.92 14.27
N ARG A 23 31.48 -15.25 14.16
CA ARG A 23 31.53 -15.97 12.89
C ARG A 23 30.32 -15.59 12.05
N GLN A 24 30.59 -15.07 10.86
CA GLN A 24 29.65 -14.97 9.75
C GLN A 24 29.06 -16.35 9.44
N LEU A 25 27.74 -16.45 9.43
CA LEU A 25 27.00 -17.48 8.72
C LEU A 25 26.18 -16.80 7.64
N SER A 26 26.79 -16.72 6.46
CA SER A 26 26.13 -16.43 5.20
C SER A 26 25.19 -17.57 4.82
N SER A 27 23.91 -17.29 4.61
CA SER A 27 23.05 -18.14 3.81
C SER A 27 22.12 -17.30 2.93
N ASN A 28 22.65 -16.93 1.76
CA ASN A 28 21.86 -16.63 0.57
C ASN A 28 21.05 -17.89 0.19
N ARG A 29 19.72 -17.79 0.14
CA ARG A 29 18.91 -18.61 -0.77
C ARG A 29 17.87 -17.72 -1.46
N ILE A 30 18.16 -17.49 -2.74
CA ILE A 30 17.37 -16.84 -3.77
C ILE A 30 16.07 -17.64 -3.98
N PHE A 31 14.92 -16.97 -3.94
CA PHE A 31 13.64 -17.50 -4.38
C PHE A 31 13.32 -16.94 -5.77
N THR A 32 13.38 -17.80 -6.80
CA THR A 32 12.77 -17.53 -8.11
C THR A 32 11.32 -18.01 -8.11
N GLY A 33 10.42 -17.16 -8.63
CA GLY A 33 8.98 -17.38 -8.67
C GLY A 33 8.49 -18.41 -9.69
N GLY A 34 7.24 -18.81 -9.51
CA GLY A 34 6.45 -19.61 -10.44
C GLY A 34 4.97 -19.55 -10.07
N ASN A 35 4.20 -18.86 -10.91
CA ASN A 35 2.75 -18.63 -10.88
C ASN A 35 1.91 -19.90 -10.65
N HIS A 36 0.81 -19.82 -9.90
CA HIS A 36 -0.45 -20.46 -10.29
C HIS A 36 -1.70 -19.79 -9.68
N SER A 37 -2.61 -19.52 -10.61
CA SER A 37 -4.00 -19.06 -10.55
C SER A 37 -4.91 -19.71 -9.48
N PHE A 38 -5.80 -18.88 -8.93
CA PHE A 38 -6.98 -19.29 -8.17
C PHE A 38 -7.98 -20.08 -9.03
N LEU A 39 -8.32 -21.30 -8.62
CA LEU A 39 -9.60 -21.94 -8.90
C LEU A 39 -10.02 -22.80 -7.69
N SER A 40 -11.20 -22.48 -7.16
CA SER A 40 -12.17 -23.29 -6.39
C SER A 40 -11.71 -24.05 -5.13
N GLY A 41 -12.56 -23.97 -4.11
CA GLY A 41 -12.37 -24.55 -2.78
C GLY A 41 -12.03 -26.04 -2.75
N GLY A 42 -11.10 -26.36 -1.85
CA GLY A 42 -10.73 -27.71 -1.44
C GLY A 42 -9.79 -27.59 -0.24
N ALA A 43 -10.16 -28.22 0.88
CA ALA A 43 -9.36 -28.23 2.10
C ALA A 43 -7.93 -28.72 1.81
N GLY A 44 -6.95 -27.82 1.93
CA GLY A 44 -5.55 -28.10 1.68
C GLY A 44 -4.96 -28.96 2.80
N ILE A 45 -4.82 -30.26 2.54
CA ILE A 45 -3.93 -31.13 3.31
C ILE A 45 -2.50 -30.62 3.09
N CYS A 46 -1.90 -30.03 4.12
CA CYS A 46 -0.48 -29.67 4.13
C CYS A 46 0.38 -30.94 4.01
N ARG A 47 0.67 -31.38 2.79
CA ARG A 47 1.73 -32.38 2.54
C ARG A 47 3.08 -31.72 2.84
N ALA A 48 3.83 -32.33 3.76
CA ALA A 48 5.21 -31.95 4.02
C ALA A 48 6.03 -31.96 2.72
N LYS A 49 6.75 -30.87 2.44
CA LYS A 49 7.71 -30.82 1.32
C LYS A 49 8.71 -31.98 1.47
N PRO A 50 9.08 -32.67 0.38
CA PRO A 50 10.13 -33.67 0.44
C PRO A 50 11.43 -32.96 0.84
N ARG A 51 11.98 -33.32 2.01
CA ARG A 51 13.27 -32.81 2.45
C ARG A 51 14.33 -33.26 1.44
N GLU A 52 15.09 -32.30 0.91
CA GLU A 52 16.28 -32.58 0.11
C GLU A 52 17.20 -33.55 0.84
N LEU A 53 17.82 -34.43 0.06
CA LEU A 53 18.71 -35.48 0.50
C LEU A 53 19.97 -34.86 1.11
N VAL A 54 19.96 -34.60 2.43
CA VAL A 54 21.15 -34.15 3.15
C VAL A 54 22.07 -35.36 3.28
N LEU A 55 23.05 -35.46 2.37
CA LEU A 55 24.28 -36.21 2.63
C LEU A 55 24.94 -35.54 3.85
N GLY A 56 24.73 -36.12 5.04
CA GLY A 56 25.29 -35.61 6.28
C GLY A 56 26.79 -35.32 6.14
N ASN A 57 27.20 -34.10 6.49
CA ASN A 57 28.60 -33.69 6.50
C ASN A 57 29.43 -34.68 7.35
N PRO A 58 30.56 -35.20 6.83
CA PRO A 58 31.37 -36.23 7.49
C PRO A 58 32.17 -35.75 8.73
N SER A 59 31.90 -34.56 9.27
CA SER A 59 32.86 -33.82 10.11
C SER A 59 32.36 -33.38 11.49
N VAL A 60 31.28 -33.95 12.04
CA VAL A 60 30.90 -33.69 13.44
C VAL A 60 31.59 -34.71 14.36
N THR A 61 32.79 -34.38 14.83
CA THR A 61 33.43 -35.10 15.94
C THR A 61 32.61 -34.89 17.20
N VAL A 62 32.33 -35.97 17.95
CA VAL A 62 31.68 -35.87 19.27
C VAL A 62 32.50 -34.95 20.18
N GLU A 63 31.85 -34.09 20.98
CA GLU A 63 32.53 -33.30 22.02
C GLU A 63 33.29 -34.24 22.98
N LYS A 64 34.60 -34.03 23.14
CA LYS A 64 35.45 -34.90 23.98
C LYS A 64 34.95 -34.88 25.42
N GLY A 65 34.66 -36.05 25.98
CA GLY A 65 34.25 -36.24 27.38
C GLY A 65 32.74 -36.38 27.59
N LYS A 66 31.94 -36.45 26.52
CA LYS A 66 30.48 -36.64 26.58
C LYS A 66 30.10 -38.10 26.82
N TYR A 67 30.90 -39.04 26.33
CA TYR A 67 30.69 -40.47 26.53
C TYR A 67 31.96 -41.17 27.02
N SER A 68 31.86 -42.45 27.38
CA SER A 68 33.04 -43.26 27.66
C SER A 68 33.97 -43.30 26.44
N TYR A 69 35.27 -43.43 26.69
CA TYR A 69 36.30 -43.43 25.64
C TYR A 69 36.00 -44.44 24.51
N ASP A 70 35.52 -45.63 24.86
CA ASP A 70 35.17 -46.67 23.89
C ASP A 70 33.92 -46.32 23.05
N VAL A 71 32.92 -45.64 23.63
CA VAL A 71 31.73 -45.16 22.91
C VAL A 71 32.07 -44.03 21.94
N GLU A 72 32.86 -43.04 22.37
CA GLU A 72 33.32 -41.96 21.49
C GLU A 72 34.17 -42.52 20.34
N THR A 73 35.07 -43.46 20.65
CA THR A 73 35.90 -44.11 19.65
C THR A 73 35.06 -44.90 18.65
N LEU A 74 34.01 -45.59 19.09
CA LEU A 74 33.09 -46.29 18.20
C LEU A 74 32.29 -45.33 17.32
N ILE A 75 31.73 -44.24 17.88
CA ILE A 75 31.00 -43.21 17.12
C ILE A 75 31.90 -42.61 16.04
N ASN A 76 33.10 -42.17 16.40
CA ASN A 76 34.05 -41.57 15.45
C ASN A 76 34.46 -42.56 14.35
N LYS A 77 34.74 -43.82 14.70
CA LYS A 77 35.03 -44.88 13.71
C LYS A 77 33.85 -45.09 12.76
N LEU A 78 32.63 -45.23 13.28
CA LEU A 78 31.43 -45.42 12.47
C LEU A 78 31.07 -44.20 11.60
N SER A 79 31.29 -42.98 12.10
CA SER A 79 31.08 -41.74 11.33
C SER A 79 32.08 -41.59 10.19
N SER A 80 33.33 -42.01 10.41
CA SER A 80 34.40 -42.01 9.39
C SER A 80 34.28 -43.12 8.34
N LEU A 81 33.36 -44.08 8.52
CA LEU A 81 33.21 -45.18 7.56
C LEU A 81 32.64 -44.68 6.22
N PRO A 82 33.27 -45.04 5.08
CA PRO A 82 32.69 -44.77 3.78
C PRO A 82 31.37 -45.55 3.59
N PRO A 83 30.50 -45.16 2.63
CA PRO A 83 29.19 -45.78 2.43
C PRO A 83 29.22 -47.31 2.25
N ARG A 84 30.33 -47.88 1.75
CA ARG A 84 30.56 -49.34 1.61
C ARG A 84 31.55 -49.94 2.62
N GLY A 85 32.00 -49.16 3.61
CA GLY A 85 32.96 -49.62 4.63
C GLY A 85 32.40 -50.71 5.54
N SER A 86 33.23 -51.67 5.94
CA SER A 86 32.83 -52.82 6.75
C SER A 86 32.58 -52.44 8.22
N ILE A 87 31.33 -52.57 8.67
CA ILE A 87 30.95 -52.37 10.09
C ILE A 87 31.57 -53.46 10.99
N ALA A 88 31.77 -54.67 10.46
CA ALA A 88 32.39 -55.78 11.18
C ALA A 88 33.77 -55.39 11.72
N ARG A 89 34.63 -54.85 10.83
CA ARG A 89 36.00 -54.44 11.18
C ARG A 89 36.05 -53.34 12.23
N CYS A 90 35.00 -52.52 12.31
CA CYS A 90 34.89 -51.47 13.35
C CYS A 90 34.50 -52.04 14.71
N LEU A 91 33.64 -53.08 14.75
CA LEU A 91 33.11 -53.65 15.97
C LEU A 91 34.00 -54.75 16.59
N ASP A 92 34.84 -55.41 15.80
CA ASP A 92 35.73 -56.48 16.29
C ASP A 92 36.63 -56.04 17.46
N VAL A 93 37.08 -54.77 17.44
CA VAL A 93 37.94 -54.18 18.48
C VAL A 93 37.21 -53.93 19.81
N PHE A 94 35.87 -53.92 19.78
CA PHE A 94 35.01 -53.62 20.92
C PHE A 94 34.28 -54.85 21.48
N ARG A 95 34.58 -56.04 20.96
CA ARG A 95 34.06 -57.30 21.49
C ARG A 95 34.42 -57.41 22.97
N ASN A 96 33.41 -57.63 23.82
CA ASN A 96 33.51 -57.69 25.27
C ASN A 96 33.89 -56.36 25.98
N LYS A 97 33.94 -55.22 25.27
CA LYS A 97 34.22 -53.89 25.86
C LYS A 97 33.00 -53.00 25.99
N LEU A 98 32.01 -53.16 25.10
CA LEU A 98 30.80 -52.34 25.08
C LEU A 98 29.58 -53.14 25.54
N SER A 99 28.78 -52.53 26.41
CA SER A 99 27.47 -53.03 26.82
C SER A 99 26.37 -52.62 25.85
N LEU A 100 25.18 -53.22 25.96
CA LEU A 100 24.01 -52.78 25.17
C LEU A 100 23.58 -51.34 25.49
N ASN A 101 23.83 -50.85 26.70
CA ASN A 101 23.58 -49.46 27.06
C ASN A 101 24.53 -48.52 26.31
N ASP A 102 25.79 -48.91 26.16
CA ASP A 102 26.77 -48.17 25.36
C ASP A 102 26.35 -48.10 23.89
N PHE A 103 25.85 -49.20 23.32
CA PHE A 103 25.26 -49.20 21.98
C PHE A 103 24.03 -48.30 21.87
N ALA A 104 23.15 -48.28 22.88
CA ALA A 104 21.99 -47.38 22.90
C ALA A 104 22.40 -45.90 22.86
N LEU A 105 23.51 -45.52 23.52
CA LEU A 105 24.08 -44.16 23.44
C LEU A 105 24.56 -43.83 22.03
N VAL A 106 25.23 -44.77 21.35
CA VAL A 106 25.64 -44.63 19.94
C VAL A 106 24.43 -44.38 19.04
N PHE A 107 23.36 -45.19 19.20
CA PHE A 107 22.13 -45.02 18.43
C PHE A 107 21.42 -43.69 18.74
N LYS A 108 21.44 -43.23 20.00
CA LYS A 108 20.86 -41.94 20.40
C LYS A 108 21.61 -40.76 19.76
N GLU A 109 22.93 -40.82 19.71
CA GLU A 109 23.76 -39.79 19.06
C GLU A 109 23.53 -39.79 17.54
N PHE A 110 23.50 -40.94 16.88
CA PHE A 110 23.15 -41.00 15.45
C PHE A 110 21.70 -40.57 15.17
N ALA A 111 20.78 -40.82 16.10
CA ALA A 111 19.41 -40.33 15.98
C ALA A 111 19.31 -38.80 16.13
N HIS A 112 20.21 -38.17 16.89
CA HIS A 112 20.31 -36.70 16.95
C HIS A 112 20.87 -36.12 15.65
N ARG A 113 21.78 -36.84 14.99
CA ARG A 113 22.40 -36.47 13.70
C ARG A 113 21.53 -36.77 12.47
N GLY A 114 20.43 -37.51 12.61
CA GLY A 114 19.62 -37.98 11.48
C GLY A 114 20.29 -39.09 10.63
N ASP A 115 21.34 -39.74 11.15
CA ASP A 115 22.16 -40.73 10.44
C ASP A 115 21.48 -42.12 10.41
N TRP A 116 20.31 -42.22 9.77
CA TRP A 116 19.51 -43.46 9.76
C TRP A 116 20.17 -44.62 9.01
N GLN A 117 20.95 -44.34 7.95
CA GLN A 117 21.60 -45.39 7.14
C GLN A 117 22.66 -46.15 7.92
N ARG A 118 23.54 -45.42 8.62
CA ARG A 118 24.60 -46.01 9.45
C ARG A 118 24.00 -46.75 10.64
N SER A 119 23.00 -46.16 11.26
CA SER A 119 22.23 -46.78 12.34
C SER A 119 21.60 -48.10 11.88
N LEU A 120 20.90 -48.11 10.76
CA LEU A 120 20.25 -49.32 10.25
C LEU A 120 21.26 -50.42 9.89
N ARG A 121 22.40 -50.07 9.29
CA ARG A 121 23.46 -51.04 8.98
C ARG A 121 24.11 -51.61 10.24
N LEU A 122 24.37 -50.77 11.25
CA LEU A 122 24.87 -51.20 12.56
C LEU A 122 23.87 -52.15 13.22
N PHE A 123 22.59 -51.76 13.23
CA PHE A 123 21.49 -52.52 13.79
C PHE A 123 21.35 -53.91 13.15
N LYS A 124 21.30 -54.00 11.81
CA LYS A 124 21.23 -55.27 11.08
C LYS A 124 22.47 -56.15 11.31
N TYR A 125 23.64 -55.55 11.49
CA TYR A 125 24.85 -56.30 11.85
C TYR A 125 24.76 -56.86 13.26
N MET A 126 24.34 -56.05 14.25
CA MET A 126 24.14 -56.46 15.64
C MET A 126 23.13 -57.61 15.78
N GLN A 127 22.05 -57.63 15.00
CA GLN A 127 21.08 -58.74 14.97
C GLN A 127 21.73 -60.11 14.66
N ARG A 128 22.80 -60.12 13.87
CA ARG A 128 23.51 -61.35 13.46
C ARG A 128 24.55 -61.82 14.48
N GLN A 129 24.87 -61.01 15.48
CA GLN A 129 25.91 -61.28 16.47
C GLN A 129 25.32 -61.78 17.78
N ILE A 130 25.97 -62.77 18.40
CA ILE A 130 25.48 -63.35 19.67
C ILE A 130 25.75 -62.42 20.87
N TRP A 131 26.87 -61.68 20.84
CA TRP A 131 27.35 -60.89 21.98
C TRP A 131 26.75 -59.48 22.10
N CYS A 132 26.09 -58.98 21.05
CA CYS A 132 25.52 -57.63 21.01
C CYS A 132 24.12 -57.60 20.36
N LYS A 133 23.30 -58.63 20.59
CA LYS A 133 21.92 -58.66 20.08
C LYS A 133 21.13 -57.44 20.58
N PRO A 134 20.47 -56.67 19.68
CA PRO A 134 19.73 -55.49 20.09
C PRO A 134 18.61 -55.84 21.07
N ASN A 135 18.54 -55.10 22.17
CA ASN A 135 17.42 -55.18 23.12
C ASN A 135 16.27 -54.26 22.68
N GLU A 136 15.14 -54.36 23.38
CA GLU A 136 13.94 -53.55 23.13
C GLU A 136 14.24 -52.05 23.02
N HIS A 137 15.08 -51.51 23.91
CA HIS A 137 15.43 -50.09 23.90
C HIS A 137 16.08 -49.66 22.57
N ILE A 138 17.01 -50.45 22.04
CA ILE A 138 17.64 -50.17 20.73
C ILE A 138 16.61 -50.23 19.59
N TYR A 139 15.68 -51.20 19.63
CA TYR A 139 14.57 -51.26 18.67
C TYR A 139 13.70 -49.99 18.72
N THR A 140 13.36 -49.48 19.90
CA THR A 140 12.55 -48.26 20.04
C THR A 140 13.27 -47.00 19.52
N ILE A 141 14.58 -46.89 19.73
CA ILE A 141 15.40 -45.79 19.19
C ILE A 141 15.43 -45.86 17.65
N MET A 142 15.60 -47.07 17.09
CA MET A 142 15.60 -47.28 15.65
C MET A 142 14.27 -46.94 14.99
N ILE A 143 13.14 -47.38 15.55
CA ILE A 143 11.80 -47.05 15.06
C ILE A 143 11.57 -45.53 15.13
N SER A 144 11.97 -44.89 16.23
CA SER A 144 11.85 -43.43 16.39
C SER A 144 12.71 -42.64 15.38
N LEU A 145 13.92 -43.11 15.10
CA LEU A 145 14.83 -42.50 14.11
C LEU A 145 14.26 -42.64 12.70
N LEU A 146 13.91 -43.85 12.27
CA LEU A 146 13.32 -44.10 10.96
C LEU A 146 12.00 -43.33 10.76
N GLY A 147 11.20 -43.18 11.82
CA GLY A 147 9.97 -42.40 11.81
C GLY A 147 10.18 -40.91 11.62
N ARG A 148 11.24 -40.33 12.21
CA ARG A 148 11.60 -38.90 11.98
C ARG A 148 12.02 -38.62 10.54
N GLU A 149 12.59 -39.61 9.88
CA GLU A 149 13.04 -39.54 8.48
C GLU A 149 11.94 -39.94 7.46
N GLY A 150 10.75 -40.31 7.93
CA GLY A 150 9.61 -40.68 7.07
C GLY A 150 9.69 -42.08 6.45
N LEU A 151 10.61 -42.94 6.90
CA LEU A 151 10.80 -44.30 6.36
C LEU A 151 9.86 -45.32 7.02
N LEU A 152 8.56 -45.18 6.78
CA LEU A 152 7.51 -45.93 7.47
C LEU A 152 7.54 -47.45 7.20
N GLU A 153 7.86 -47.87 5.98
CA GLU A 153 7.98 -49.30 5.63
C GLU A 153 9.07 -49.98 6.46
N LYS A 154 10.23 -49.33 6.60
CA LYS A 154 11.34 -49.84 7.41
C LYS A 154 11.02 -49.83 8.91
N CYS A 155 10.23 -48.86 9.39
CA CYS A 155 9.74 -48.88 10.77
C CYS A 155 8.89 -50.12 11.02
N ARG A 156 7.99 -50.45 10.07
CA ARG A 156 7.14 -51.63 10.12
C ARG A 156 7.95 -52.92 10.10
N GLU A 157 8.91 -53.04 9.17
CA GLU A 157 9.82 -54.19 9.09
C GLU A 157 10.57 -54.42 10.41
N VAL A 158 11.20 -53.38 10.97
CA VAL A 158 11.94 -53.47 12.24
C VAL A 158 11.03 -53.90 13.39
N PHE A 159 9.79 -53.42 13.43
CA PHE A 159 8.80 -53.80 14.44
C PHE A 159 8.29 -55.24 14.25
N ASP A 160 8.07 -55.66 13.01
CA ASP A 160 7.60 -56.99 12.68
C ASP A 160 8.67 -58.07 12.89
N GLU A 161 9.96 -57.70 12.79
CA GLU A 161 11.11 -58.55 13.11
C GLU A 161 11.34 -58.77 14.62
N MET A 162 10.73 -58.00 15.53
CA MET A 162 10.98 -58.13 16.98
C MET A 162 10.72 -59.56 17.52
N PRO A 163 9.57 -60.20 17.24
CA PRO A 163 9.27 -61.53 17.78
C PRO A 163 10.18 -62.63 17.20
N SER A 164 10.56 -62.53 15.92
CA SER A 164 11.45 -63.51 15.27
C SER A 164 12.89 -63.45 15.78
N GLN A 165 13.29 -62.32 16.39
CA GLN A 165 14.57 -62.15 17.08
C GLN A 165 14.48 -62.42 18.59
N GLY A 166 13.34 -62.88 19.10
CA GLY A 166 13.13 -63.19 20.52
C GLY A 166 12.93 -61.96 21.41
N VAL A 167 12.59 -60.80 20.83
CA VAL A 167 12.30 -59.56 21.57
C VAL A 167 10.80 -59.35 21.61
N THR A 168 10.23 -59.22 22.81
CA THR A 168 8.79 -58.97 23.00
C THR A 168 8.42 -57.55 22.59
N ARG A 169 7.25 -57.37 21.98
CA ARG A 169 6.70 -56.05 21.66
C ARG A 169 6.10 -55.45 22.93
N SER A 170 6.74 -54.41 23.45
CA SER A 170 6.28 -53.68 24.64
C SER A 170 5.40 -52.48 24.27
N VAL A 171 4.87 -51.82 25.31
CA VAL A 171 4.21 -50.50 25.22
C VAL A 171 5.11 -49.47 24.53
N PHE A 172 6.42 -49.46 24.80
CA PHE A 172 7.35 -48.50 24.21
C PHE A 172 7.55 -48.73 22.70
N ALA A 173 7.62 -49.99 22.28
CA ALA A 173 7.74 -50.35 20.86
C ALA A 173 6.49 -49.95 20.08
N TYR A 174 5.30 -50.26 20.61
CA TYR A 174 4.03 -49.86 20.02
C TYR A 174 3.89 -48.33 19.97
N THR A 175 4.18 -47.63 21.06
CA THR A 175 4.09 -46.16 21.13
C THR A 175 5.08 -45.47 20.18
N ALA A 176 6.31 -45.99 20.05
CA ALA A 176 7.28 -45.46 19.09
C ALA A 176 6.81 -45.62 17.63
N LEU A 177 6.20 -46.76 17.29
CA LEU A 177 5.66 -47.01 15.95
C LEU A 177 4.45 -46.11 15.66
N ILE A 178 3.53 -45.99 16.62
CA ILE A 178 2.37 -45.10 16.53
C ILE A 178 2.82 -43.65 16.32
N ASN A 179 3.81 -43.17 17.09
CA ASN A 179 4.37 -41.82 16.91
C ASN A 179 5.01 -41.62 15.53
N ALA A 180 5.69 -42.65 15.00
CA ALA A 180 6.28 -42.61 13.66
C ALA A 180 5.21 -42.43 12.57
N TYR A 181 4.13 -43.21 12.61
CA TYR A 181 3.02 -43.07 11.66
C TYR A 181 2.26 -41.75 11.85
N GLY A 182 1.97 -41.35 13.10
CA GLY A 182 1.26 -40.12 13.42
C GLY A 182 1.98 -38.85 12.96
N ARG A 183 3.31 -38.77 13.12
CA ARG A 183 4.11 -37.63 12.63
C ARG A 183 4.12 -37.49 11.11
N ASN A 184 3.90 -38.59 10.38
CA ASN A 184 3.86 -38.61 8.92
C ASN A 184 2.42 -38.56 8.37
N GLY A 185 1.43 -38.22 9.20
CA GLY A 185 0.04 -38.01 8.78
C GLY A 185 -0.79 -39.29 8.62
N ALA A 186 -0.25 -40.47 8.96
CA ALA A 186 -0.93 -41.76 8.83
C ALA A 186 -1.66 -42.15 10.13
N TYR A 187 -2.70 -41.40 10.48
CA TYR A 187 -3.44 -41.60 11.73
C TYR A 187 -4.34 -42.85 11.72
N ASN A 188 -4.87 -43.27 10.57
CA ASN A 188 -5.66 -44.51 10.45
C ASN A 188 -4.86 -45.74 10.90
N ILE A 189 -3.60 -45.83 10.47
CA ILE A 189 -2.68 -46.91 10.89
C ILE A 189 -2.35 -46.79 12.38
N SER A 190 -2.33 -45.57 12.93
CA SER A 190 -2.11 -45.34 14.36
C SER A 190 -3.25 -45.92 15.22
N LEU A 191 -4.50 -45.82 14.74
CA LEU A 191 -5.67 -46.46 15.37
C LEU A 191 -5.63 -47.99 15.25
N GLU A 192 -5.34 -48.52 14.06
CA GLU A 192 -5.19 -49.96 13.85
C GLU A 192 -4.10 -50.56 14.75
N LEU A 193 -3.00 -49.82 14.97
CA LEU A 193 -1.93 -50.24 15.86
C LEU A 193 -2.33 -50.20 17.33
N LEU A 194 -3.18 -49.26 17.75
CA LEU A 194 -3.76 -49.24 19.09
C LEU A 194 -4.66 -50.46 19.32
N ASP A 195 -5.53 -50.79 18.37
CA ASP A 195 -6.39 -51.99 18.44
C ASP A 195 -5.57 -53.27 18.44
N LYS A 196 -4.50 -53.34 17.63
CA LYS A 196 -3.58 -54.47 17.59
C LYS A 196 -2.85 -54.62 18.93
N MET A 197 -2.39 -53.52 19.52
CA MET A 197 -1.75 -53.52 20.84
C MET A 197 -2.67 -54.12 21.91
N LYS A 198 -3.96 -53.77 21.88
CA LYS A 198 -4.98 -54.33 22.77
C LYS A 198 -5.26 -55.81 22.51
N LYS A 199 -5.37 -56.23 21.24
CA LYS A 199 -5.53 -57.65 20.85
C LYS A 199 -4.34 -58.51 21.29
N ASP A 200 -3.13 -57.95 21.22
CA ASP A 200 -1.90 -58.56 21.71
C ASP A 200 -1.77 -58.55 23.24
N LYS A 201 -2.81 -58.06 23.96
CA LYS A 201 -2.89 -57.94 25.43
C LYS A 201 -1.81 -57.06 26.05
N VAL A 202 -1.32 -56.07 25.30
CA VAL A 202 -0.39 -55.04 25.81
C VAL A 202 -1.22 -53.82 26.20
N LEU A 203 -1.19 -53.44 27.48
CA LEU A 203 -2.01 -52.33 27.99
C LEU A 203 -1.47 -50.96 27.51
N PRO A 204 -2.28 -50.12 26.86
CA PRO A 204 -1.89 -48.75 26.50
C PRO A 204 -1.51 -47.92 27.72
N SER A 205 -0.56 -47.00 27.55
CA SER A 205 -0.20 -46.00 28.56
C SER A 205 -0.81 -44.63 28.25
N ILE A 206 -0.75 -43.70 29.21
CA ILE A 206 -1.11 -42.28 29.00
C ILE A 206 -0.37 -41.72 27.78
N LEU A 207 0.94 -42.00 27.66
CA LEU A 207 1.75 -41.57 26.52
C LEU A 207 1.27 -42.18 25.19
N THR A 208 0.83 -43.43 25.20
CA THR A 208 0.28 -44.11 24.02
C THR A 208 -0.97 -43.39 23.54
N TYR A 209 -1.92 -43.14 24.44
CA TYR A 209 -3.15 -42.41 24.14
C TYR A 209 -2.89 -40.97 23.69
N ASN A 210 -2.05 -40.21 24.38
CA ASN A 210 -1.67 -38.85 23.98
C ASN A 210 -1.05 -38.82 22.57
N THR A 211 -0.24 -39.84 22.23
CA THR A 211 0.35 -39.96 20.89
C THR A 211 -0.70 -40.26 19.83
N VAL A 212 -1.65 -41.17 20.08
CA VAL A 212 -2.75 -41.50 19.15
C VAL A 212 -3.67 -40.29 18.97
N ILE A 213 -4.10 -39.64 20.05
CA ILE A 213 -4.96 -38.46 20.00
C ILE A 213 -4.28 -37.34 19.21
N ASN A 214 -3.00 -37.06 19.45
CA ASN A 214 -2.24 -36.06 18.69
C ASN A 214 -2.09 -36.44 17.20
N ALA A 215 -1.85 -37.72 16.90
CA ALA A 215 -1.78 -38.22 15.52
C ALA A 215 -3.11 -38.02 14.79
N CYS A 216 -4.24 -38.38 15.43
CA CYS A 216 -5.59 -38.20 14.90
C CYS A 216 -5.97 -36.71 14.76
N ALA A 217 -5.59 -35.88 15.74
CA ALA A 217 -5.85 -34.44 15.72
C ALA A 217 -5.19 -33.78 14.49
N ARG A 218 -3.92 -34.11 14.22
CA ARG A 218 -3.17 -33.63 13.04
C ARG A 218 -3.61 -34.29 11.74
N GLY A 219 -4.03 -35.55 11.81
CA GLY A 219 -4.49 -36.35 10.68
C GLY A 219 -5.86 -35.96 10.15
N GLY A 220 -6.63 -35.17 10.91
CA GLY A 220 -7.94 -34.68 10.49
C GLY A 220 -9.11 -35.57 10.89
N LEU A 221 -8.95 -36.49 11.86
CA LEU A 221 -10.07 -37.21 12.46
C LEU A 221 -11.08 -36.21 13.04
N ASP A 222 -12.37 -36.44 12.87
CA ASP A 222 -13.45 -35.59 13.40
C ASP A 222 -13.39 -35.43 14.92
N TRP A 223 -14.07 -34.39 15.43
CA TRP A 223 -14.05 -34.08 16.87
C TRP A 223 -14.72 -35.17 17.70
N GLU A 224 -15.79 -35.79 17.21
CA GLU A 224 -16.47 -36.89 17.90
C GLU A 224 -15.54 -38.10 18.02
N GLY A 225 -14.79 -38.43 16.96
CA GLY A 225 -13.74 -39.45 17.00
C GLY A 225 -12.64 -39.17 18.04
N LEU A 226 -12.21 -37.91 18.20
CA LEU A 226 -11.24 -37.54 19.24
C LEU A 226 -11.81 -37.67 20.66
N LEU A 227 -13.06 -37.27 20.86
CA LEU A 227 -13.77 -37.48 22.13
C LEU A 227 -13.99 -38.97 22.44
N GLY A 228 -14.24 -39.79 21.41
CA GLY A 228 -14.33 -41.24 21.54
C GLY A 228 -13.04 -41.85 22.12
N LEU A 229 -11.87 -41.43 21.62
CA LEU A 229 -10.57 -41.87 22.15
C LEU A 229 -10.32 -41.37 23.58
N PHE A 230 -10.73 -40.14 23.88
CA PHE A 230 -10.63 -39.59 25.24
C PHE A 230 -11.53 -40.33 26.24
N ALA A 231 -12.75 -40.69 25.81
CA ALA A 231 -13.67 -41.48 26.61
C ALA A 231 -13.16 -42.92 26.81
N GLU A 232 -12.63 -43.54 25.75
CA GLU A 232 -12.02 -44.86 25.81
C GLU A 232 -10.85 -44.91 26.80
N MET A 233 -9.94 -43.93 26.74
CA MET A 233 -8.84 -43.77 27.70
C MET A 233 -9.35 -43.76 29.16
N ARG A 234 -10.43 -43.01 29.43
CA ARG A 234 -11.05 -42.95 30.76
C ARG A 234 -11.73 -44.27 31.16
N HIS A 235 -12.42 -44.94 30.23
CA HIS A 235 -13.06 -46.23 30.47
C HIS A 235 -12.04 -47.35 30.76
N GLU A 236 -10.84 -47.26 30.20
CA GLU A 236 -9.72 -48.16 30.52
C GLU A 236 -9.02 -47.82 31.86
N GLY A 237 -9.53 -46.82 32.60
CA GLY A 237 -9.01 -46.41 33.91
C GLY A 237 -7.74 -45.56 33.83
N ILE A 238 -7.39 -45.04 32.65
CA ILE A 238 -6.23 -44.19 32.44
C ILE A 238 -6.64 -42.72 32.67
N GLN A 239 -6.08 -42.08 33.70
CA GLN A 239 -6.40 -40.68 33.99
C GLN A 239 -5.72 -39.73 32.99
N PRO A 240 -6.47 -38.82 32.35
CA PRO A 240 -5.91 -37.77 31.52
C PRO A 240 -4.98 -36.85 32.30
N ASP A 241 -3.89 -36.41 31.67
CA ASP A 241 -2.95 -35.45 32.23
C ASP A 241 -3.00 -34.11 31.47
N ILE A 242 -2.21 -33.14 31.90
CA ILE A 242 -2.12 -31.82 31.24
C ILE A 242 -1.77 -31.94 29.75
N VAL A 243 -0.97 -32.95 29.35
CA VAL A 243 -0.60 -33.18 27.96
C VAL A 243 -1.81 -33.69 27.16
N THR A 244 -2.66 -34.52 27.74
CA THR A 244 -3.92 -34.95 27.11
C THR A 244 -4.82 -33.76 26.80
N TYR A 245 -5.07 -32.91 27.80
CA TYR A 245 -5.93 -31.72 27.63
C TYR A 245 -5.33 -30.70 26.67
N ASN A 246 -4.03 -30.41 26.76
CA ASN A 246 -3.35 -29.50 25.82
C ASN A 246 -3.35 -30.04 24.38
N THR A 247 -3.30 -31.36 24.19
CA THR A 247 -3.43 -31.97 22.85
C THR A 247 -4.82 -31.75 22.25
N LEU A 248 -5.88 -31.90 23.06
CA LEU A 248 -7.26 -31.62 22.65
C LEU A 248 -7.47 -30.14 22.36
N LEU A 249 -6.98 -29.24 23.24
CA LEU A 249 -7.06 -27.80 23.05
C LEU A 249 -6.30 -27.32 21.82
N SER A 250 -5.12 -27.90 21.54
CA SER A 250 -4.39 -27.63 20.29
C SER A 250 -5.18 -28.07 19.06
N ALA A 251 -5.90 -29.21 19.13
CA ALA A 251 -6.79 -29.64 18.06
C ALA A 251 -7.94 -28.64 17.85
N CYS A 252 -8.54 -28.12 18.93
CA CYS A 252 -9.55 -27.08 18.88
C CYS A 252 -9.01 -25.78 18.26
N ALA A 253 -7.84 -25.32 18.68
CA ALA A 253 -7.20 -24.09 18.19
C ALA A 253 -6.88 -24.15 16.68
N ASN A 254 -6.40 -25.30 16.20
CA ASN A 254 -6.11 -25.50 14.78
C ASN A 254 -7.38 -25.57 13.91
N ARG A 255 -8.51 -25.98 14.49
CA ARG A 255 -9.79 -26.18 13.79
C ARG A 255 -10.82 -25.07 14.01
N GLY A 256 -10.52 -24.10 14.87
CA GLY A 256 -11.46 -23.02 15.23
C GLY A 256 -12.66 -23.51 16.05
N LEU A 257 -12.52 -24.59 16.82
CA LEU A 257 -13.61 -25.20 17.61
C LEU A 257 -13.65 -24.60 19.04
N GLY A 258 -14.16 -23.37 19.16
CA GLY A 258 -14.09 -22.63 20.43
C GLY A 258 -15.06 -23.08 21.52
N ASN A 259 -16.24 -23.59 21.15
CA ASN A 259 -17.20 -24.08 22.16
C ASN A 259 -16.69 -25.39 22.78
N GLU A 260 -16.06 -26.22 21.95
CA GLU A 260 -15.41 -27.46 22.33
C GLU A 260 -14.18 -27.18 23.20
N ALA A 261 -13.37 -26.17 22.85
CA ALA A 261 -12.24 -25.73 23.68
C ALA A 261 -12.68 -25.33 25.10
N GLU A 262 -13.81 -24.63 25.21
CA GLU A 262 -14.39 -24.23 26.50
C GLU A 262 -14.83 -25.44 27.33
N MET A 263 -15.47 -26.42 26.69
CA MET A 263 -15.88 -27.67 27.35
C MET A 263 -14.67 -28.46 27.85
N VAL A 264 -13.62 -28.56 27.03
CA VAL A 264 -12.37 -29.25 27.40
C VAL A 264 -11.69 -28.54 28.57
N PHE A 265 -11.63 -27.21 28.55
CA PHE A 265 -11.07 -26.40 29.64
C PHE A 265 -11.86 -26.55 30.94
N ARG A 266 -13.20 -26.51 30.88
CA ARG A 266 -14.04 -26.77 32.06
C ARG A 266 -13.81 -28.17 32.62
N THR A 267 -13.75 -29.18 31.75
CA THR A 267 -13.51 -30.58 32.15
C THR A 267 -12.11 -30.78 32.74
N MET A 268 -11.12 -29.98 32.33
CA MET A 268 -9.77 -29.96 32.91
C MET A 268 -9.80 -29.42 34.34
N ASN A 269 -10.48 -28.29 34.55
CA ASN A 269 -10.62 -27.64 35.85
C ASN A 269 -11.44 -28.49 36.84
N GLU A 270 -12.56 -29.07 36.39
CA GLU A 270 -13.37 -30.01 37.20
C GLU A 270 -12.59 -31.28 37.57
N GLY A 271 -11.66 -31.69 36.71
CA GLY A 271 -10.72 -32.79 36.97
C GLY A 271 -9.59 -32.45 37.95
N GLY A 272 -9.51 -31.20 38.41
CA GLY A 272 -8.47 -30.74 39.33
C GLY A 272 -7.09 -30.56 38.69
N ILE A 273 -7.00 -30.50 37.36
CA ILE A 273 -5.73 -30.27 36.66
C ILE A 273 -5.55 -28.77 36.44
N LEU A 274 -4.45 -28.23 36.97
CA LEU A 274 -4.14 -26.80 36.84
C LEU A 274 -3.70 -26.44 35.41
N PRO A 275 -4.32 -25.44 34.77
CA PRO A 275 -3.89 -24.89 33.48
C PRO A 275 -2.45 -24.33 33.50
N ASP A 276 -1.70 -24.53 32.43
CA ASP A 276 -0.39 -23.92 32.21
C ASP A 276 -0.41 -22.84 31.11
N LEU A 277 0.73 -22.18 30.89
CA LEU A 277 0.91 -21.18 29.82
C LEU A 277 0.47 -21.72 28.45
N THR A 278 0.72 -23.00 28.17
CA THR A 278 0.39 -23.62 26.89
C THR A 278 -1.13 -23.80 26.76
N THR A 279 -1.82 -24.16 27.85
CA THR A 279 -3.28 -24.23 27.94
C THR A 279 -3.92 -22.90 27.56
N TYR A 280 -3.51 -21.81 28.23
CA TYR A 280 -4.05 -20.47 27.96
C TYR A 280 -3.72 -19.99 26.54
N SER A 281 -2.51 -20.25 26.02
CA SER A 281 -2.12 -19.90 24.65
C SER A 281 -3.06 -20.52 23.60
N TYR A 282 -3.39 -21.82 23.73
CA TYR A 282 -4.34 -22.47 22.81
C TYR A 282 -5.77 -21.93 22.92
N LEU A 283 -6.21 -21.55 24.12
CA LEU A 283 -7.52 -20.93 24.31
C LEU A 283 -7.57 -19.54 23.68
N VAL A 284 -6.53 -18.72 23.89
CA VAL A 284 -6.38 -17.40 23.26
C VAL A 284 -6.37 -17.52 21.74
N GLU A 285 -5.62 -18.48 21.17
CA GLU A 285 -5.61 -18.73 19.72
C GLU A 285 -7.00 -19.17 19.21
N SER A 286 -7.68 -20.08 19.93
CA SER A 286 -9.01 -20.60 19.57
C SER A 286 -10.07 -19.50 19.54
N PHE A 287 -10.16 -18.72 20.62
CA PHE A 287 -11.15 -17.65 20.73
C PHE A 287 -10.79 -16.42 19.90
N GLY A 288 -9.49 -16.15 19.73
CA GLY A 288 -8.97 -15.10 18.85
C GLY A 288 -9.36 -15.32 17.39
N LYS A 289 -9.21 -16.55 16.86
CA LYS A 289 -9.66 -16.90 15.49
C LYS A 289 -11.17 -16.75 15.29
N LEU A 290 -11.95 -16.93 16.35
CA LEU A 290 -13.41 -16.79 16.34
C LEU A 290 -13.89 -15.36 16.60
N GLY A 291 -12.99 -14.41 16.85
CA GLY A 291 -13.35 -13.02 17.16
C GLY A 291 -14.06 -12.84 18.51
N LYS A 292 -14.01 -13.84 19.42
CA LYS A 292 -14.62 -13.74 20.76
C LYS A 292 -13.67 -13.02 21.72
N LEU A 293 -13.41 -11.74 21.47
CA LEU A 293 -12.38 -10.95 22.17
C LEU A 293 -12.65 -10.74 23.66
N GLU A 294 -13.92 -10.66 24.06
CA GLU A 294 -14.33 -10.59 25.47
C GLU A 294 -13.80 -11.79 26.26
N LYS A 295 -13.97 -13.00 25.73
CA LYS A 295 -13.46 -14.23 26.34
C LYS A 295 -11.94 -14.27 26.39
N VAL A 296 -11.26 -13.76 25.35
CA VAL A 296 -9.79 -13.66 25.35
C VAL A 296 -9.31 -12.70 26.46
N SER A 297 -9.99 -11.56 26.65
CA SER A 297 -9.69 -10.62 27.73
C SER A 297 -9.92 -11.24 29.12
N GLU A 298 -11.01 -11.99 29.31
CA GLU A 298 -11.28 -12.73 30.55
C GLU A 298 -10.20 -13.77 30.86
N LEU A 299 -9.80 -14.56 29.85
CA LEU A 299 -8.76 -15.58 30.00
C LEU A 299 -7.40 -14.98 30.35
N LEU A 300 -7.03 -13.81 29.81
CA LEU A 300 -5.80 -13.13 30.19
C LEU A 300 -5.84 -12.66 31.66
N LYS A 301 -6.97 -12.12 32.12
CA LYS A 301 -7.14 -11.74 33.53
C LYS A 301 -7.11 -12.95 34.46
N GLU A 302 -7.75 -14.05 34.05
CA GLU A 302 -7.72 -15.32 34.80
C GLU A 302 -6.27 -15.81 34.92
N MET A 303 -5.54 -15.80 33.81
CA MET A 303 -4.13 -16.18 33.75
C MET A 303 -3.24 -15.32 34.68
N GLU A 304 -3.40 -13.99 34.64
CA GLU A 304 -2.70 -13.05 35.53
C GLU A 304 -3.03 -13.29 37.01
N SER A 305 -4.32 -13.50 37.33
CA SER A 305 -4.79 -13.75 38.70
C SER A 305 -4.30 -15.10 39.26
N GLY A 306 -4.07 -16.07 38.38
CA GLY A 306 -3.48 -17.37 38.71
C GLY A 306 -1.95 -17.35 38.88
N GLY A 307 -1.30 -16.19 38.72
CA GLY A 307 0.15 -16.02 38.86
C GLY A 307 0.96 -16.39 37.62
N ASN A 308 0.30 -16.61 36.46
CA ASN A 308 0.97 -16.85 35.18
C ASN A 308 1.07 -15.54 34.38
N LEU A 309 2.22 -15.27 33.75
CA LEU A 309 2.40 -14.08 32.92
C LEU A 309 2.07 -14.39 31.45
N PRO A 310 1.07 -13.72 30.83
CA PRO A 310 0.79 -13.89 29.40
C PRO A 310 2.01 -13.53 28.55
N ASP A 311 2.25 -14.32 27.51
CA ASP A 311 3.33 -14.06 26.57
C ASP A 311 2.95 -12.93 25.59
N ILE A 312 3.97 -12.37 24.91
CA ILE A 312 3.80 -11.29 23.92
C ILE A 312 2.79 -11.69 22.84
N MET A 313 2.78 -12.96 22.44
CA MET A 313 1.87 -13.48 21.42
C MET A 313 0.40 -13.35 21.83
N SER A 314 0.08 -13.64 23.09
CA SER A 314 -1.29 -13.57 23.60
C SER A 314 -1.82 -12.13 23.60
N TYR A 315 -0.99 -11.16 23.96
CA TYR A 315 -1.33 -9.73 23.86
C TYR A 315 -1.47 -9.27 22.41
N ASN A 316 -0.56 -9.66 21.52
CA ASN A 316 -0.60 -9.28 20.11
C ASN A 316 -1.86 -9.79 19.39
N VAL A 317 -2.41 -10.94 19.79
CA VAL A 317 -3.70 -11.44 19.25
C VAL A 317 -4.86 -10.48 19.56
N LEU A 318 -4.94 -9.98 20.79
CA LEU A 318 -5.94 -8.99 21.16
C LEU A 318 -5.73 -7.66 20.45
N LEU A 319 -4.48 -7.18 20.42
CA LEU A 319 -4.13 -5.93 19.75
C LEU A 319 -4.48 -5.98 18.25
N GLU A 320 -4.15 -7.07 17.57
CA GLU A 320 -4.48 -7.28 16.15
C GLU A 320 -6.00 -7.28 15.92
N ALA A 321 -6.76 -7.89 16.83
CA ALA A 321 -8.20 -7.95 16.72
C ALA A 321 -8.88 -6.59 16.96
N TYR A 322 -8.46 -5.86 17.99
CA TYR A 322 -8.91 -4.49 18.23
C TYR A 322 -8.45 -3.52 17.14
N ALA A 323 -7.26 -3.75 16.56
CA ALA A 323 -6.78 -2.97 15.43
C ALA A 323 -7.64 -3.20 14.17
N LYS A 324 -8.09 -4.44 13.93
CA LYS A 324 -9.03 -4.75 12.83
C LYS A 324 -10.42 -4.17 13.03
N SER A 325 -10.89 -4.08 14.28
CA SER A 325 -12.18 -3.43 14.58
C SER A 325 -12.10 -1.90 14.66
N GLY A 326 -10.90 -1.30 14.53
CA GLY A 326 -10.69 0.15 14.65
C GLY A 326 -10.87 0.67 16.08
N SER A 327 -10.85 -0.21 17.09
CA SER A 327 -11.15 0.08 18.49
C SER A 327 -9.90 0.55 19.23
N ILE A 328 -9.55 1.83 19.05
CA ILE A 328 -8.29 2.41 19.56
C ILE A 328 -8.21 2.38 21.10
N LYS A 329 -9.29 2.69 21.80
CA LYS A 329 -9.28 2.80 23.27
C LYS A 329 -8.98 1.46 23.92
N GLU A 330 -9.59 0.41 23.37
CA GLU A 330 -9.46 -0.98 23.80
C GLU A 330 -8.05 -1.50 23.49
N ALA A 331 -7.54 -1.25 22.28
CA ALA A 331 -6.17 -1.60 21.91
C ALA A 331 -5.13 -0.96 22.84
N MET A 332 -5.27 0.34 23.15
CA MET A 332 -4.35 1.01 24.07
C MET A 332 -4.53 0.57 25.53
N GLY A 333 -5.72 0.12 25.92
CA GLY A 333 -5.94 -0.54 27.20
C GLY A 333 -5.12 -1.82 27.32
N VAL A 334 -5.15 -2.67 26.27
CA VAL A 334 -4.36 -3.91 26.20
C VAL A 334 -2.85 -3.61 26.16
N PHE A 335 -2.42 -2.60 25.42
CA PHE A 335 -1.01 -2.19 25.36
C PHE A 335 -0.47 -1.74 26.73
N LYS A 336 -1.24 -0.94 27.47
CA LYS A 336 -0.88 -0.54 28.84
C LYS A 336 -0.89 -1.72 29.81
N GLN A 337 -1.86 -2.63 29.68
CA GLN A 337 -1.90 -3.85 30.48
C GLN A 337 -0.64 -4.69 30.27
N MET A 338 -0.20 -4.85 29.00
CA MET A 338 1.04 -5.53 28.64
C MET A 338 2.27 -4.89 29.31
N GLN A 339 2.38 -3.57 29.28
CA GLN A 339 3.47 -2.83 29.93
C GLN A 339 3.45 -2.99 31.46
N VAL A 340 2.27 -2.89 32.10
CA VAL A 340 2.10 -3.06 33.56
C VAL A 340 2.41 -4.49 34.00
N ALA A 341 2.09 -5.48 33.18
CA ALA A 341 2.43 -6.88 33.42
C ALA A 341 3.94 -7.17 33.25
N GLY A 342 4.76 -6.18 32.90
CA GLY A 342 6.20 -6.33 32.68
C GLY A 342 6.55 -7.05 31.38
N CYS A 343 5.59 -7.17 30.45
CA CYS A 343 5.78 -7.77 29.15
C CYS A 343 6.24 -6.69 28.16
N ALA A 344 7.51 -6.74 27.73
CA ALA A 344 8.08 -5.71 26.86
C ALA A 344 7.49 -5.78 25.43
N PRO A 345 6.92 -4.68 24.90
CA PRO A 345 6.47 -4.60 23.52
C PRO A 345 7.59 -4.88 22.51
N ASN A 346 7.28 -5.66 21.47
CA ASN A 346 8.21 -5.93 20.38
C ASN A 346 7.83 -5.18 19.09
N ALA A 347 8.65 -5.30 18.04
CA ALA A 347 8.39 -4.65 16.75
C ALA A 347 7.02 -5.00 16.16
N THR A 348 6.53 -6.24 16.36
CA THR A 348 5.18 -6.64 15.94
C THR A 348 4.10 -5.87 16.70
N THR A 349 4.24 -5.70 18.01
CA THR A 349 3.31 -4.94 18.85
C THR A 349 3.17 -3.50 18.34
N TYR A 350 4.29 -2.82 18.13
CA TYR A 350 4.29 -1.45 17.59
C TYR A 350 3.76 -1.40 16.16
N SER A 351 4.10 -2.36 15.30
CA SER A 351 3.58 -2.44 13.91
C SER A 351 2.04 -2.51 13.85
N ILE A 352 1.41 -3.24 14.78
CA ILE A 352 -0.06 -3.34 14.88
C ILE A 352 -0.65 -1.97 15.24
N LEU A 353 -0.09 -1.32 16.25
CA LEU A 353 -0.57 -0.05 16.78
C LEU A 353 -0.34 1.12 15.80
N LEU A 354 0.81 1.17 15.12
CA LEU A 354 1.11 2.17 14.09
C LEU A 354 0.12 2.08 12.92
N ASN A 355 -0.20 0.85 12.47
CA ASN A 355 -1.23 0.63 11.45
C ASN A 355 -2.63 1.06 11.92
N LEU A 356 -2.98 0.77 13.18
CA LEU A 356 -4.26 1.17 13.77
C LEU A 356 -4.41 2.70 13.79
N TYR A 357 -3.43 3.42 14.34
CA TYR A 357 -3.47 4.88 14.36
C TYR A 357 -3.48 5.48 12.95
N GLY A 358 -2.67 4.93 12.04
CA GLY A 358 -2.59 5.37 10.65
C GLY A 358 -3.93 5.26 9.91
N ARG A 359 -4.60 4.10 9.98
CA ARG A 359 -5.91 3.87 9.33
C ARG A 359 -7.01 4.77 9.87
N ASN A 360 -6.89 5.21 11.12
CA ASN A 360 -7.82 6.14 11.76
C ASN A 360 -7.43 7.61 11.57
N GLY A 361 -6.40 7.92 10.77
CA GLY A 361 -5.95 9.27 10.47
C GLY A 361 -5.29 10.00 11.65
N ARG A 362 -4.87 9.28 12.69
CA ARG A 362 -4.28 9.86 13.91
C ARG A 362 -2.75 9.92 13.79
N TYR A 363 -2.26 10.72 12.85
CA TYR A 363 -0.84 10.77 12.49
C TYR A 363 0.06 11.32 13.60
N ASP A 364 -0.44 12.19 14.47
CA ASP A 364 0.32 12.67 15.64
C ASP A 364 0.61 11.52 16.61
N ASP A 365 -0.37 10.67 16.88
CA ASP A 365 -0.18 9.47 17.72
C ASP A 365 0.78 8.47 17.07
N VAL A 366 0.80 8.37 15.73
CA VAL A 366 1.79 7.56 14.99
C VAL A 366 3.20 8.07 15.27
N ARG A 367 3.42 9.39 15.28
CA ARG A 367 4.71 10.01 15.60
C ARG A 367 5.12 9.74 17.04
N GLU A 368 4.21 9.98 17.98
CA GLU A 368 4.46 9.73 19.41
C GLU A 368 4.80 8.26 19.67
N LEU A 369 4.06 7.33 19.08
CA LEU A 369 4.29 5.90 19.27
C LEU A 369 5.61 5.42 18.63
N PHE A 370 6.00 5.99 17.49
CA PHE A 370 7.30 5.69 16.89
C PHE A 370 8.47 6.22 17.73
N LEU A 371 8.30 7.39 18.37
CA LEU A 371 9.28 7.91 19.33
C LEU A 371 9.34 7.02 20.59
N GLU A 372 8.19 6.59 21.13
CA GLU A 372 8.13 5.65 22.27
C GLU A 372 8.87 4.35 21.95
N MET A 373 8.72 3.81 20.72
CA MET A 373 9.45 2.62 20.27
C MET A 373 10.97 2.82 20.28
N LYS A 374 11.47 3.98 19.82
CA LYS A 374 12.90 4.32 19.84
C LYS A 374 13.42 4.49 21.27
N GLU A 375 12.63 5.11 22.15
CA GLU A 375 12.99 5.30 23.56
C GLU A 375 12.95 3.99 24.37
N SER A 376 12.09 3.04 23.99
CA SER A 376 11.94 1.76 24.68
C SER A 376 13.03 0.72 24.36
N ASN A 377 14.12 1.10 23.66
CA ASN A 377 15.16 0.21 23.13
C ASN A 377 14.63 -0.92 22.22
N THR A 378 13.47 -0.73 21.58
CA THR A 378 12.94 -1.67 20.60
C THR A 378 13.38 -1.19 19.21
N GLU A 379 14.41 -1.84 18.64
CA GLU A 379 14.97 -1.42 17.34
C GLU A 379 13.91 -1.50 16.22
N PRO A 380 13.62 -0.40 15.51
CA PRO A 380 12.75 -0.44 14.35
C PRO A 380 13.43 -1.23 13.22
N ASP A 381 12.65 -2.04 12.52
CA ASP A 381 13.10 -2.81 11.38
C ASP A 381 12.54 -2.25 10.07
N ALA A 382 12.96 -2.83 8.94
CA ALA A 382 12.46 -2.42 7.63
C ALA A 382 10.93 -2.56 7.49
N ALA A 383 10.28 -3.46 8.24
CA ALA A 383 8.82 -3.60 8.22
C ALA A 383 8.14 -2.41 8.91
N THR A 384 8.71 -1.94 10.01
CA THR A 384 8.25 -0.76 10.76
C THR A 384 8.31 0.49 9.88
N TYR A 385 9.46 0.76 9.23
CA TYR A 385 9.58 1.88 8.29
C TYR A 385 8.63 1.77 7.10
N ASN A 386 8.42 0.57 6.54
CA ASN A 386 7.46 0.37 5.45
C ASN A 386 6.03 0.73 5.87
N ILE A 387 5.64 0.44 7.11
CA ILE A 387 4.33 0.84 7.66
C ILE A 387 4.25 2.36 7.76
N LEU A 388 5.27 3.02 8.30
CA LEU A 388 5.30 4.49 8.41
C LEU A 388 5.23 5.16 7.03
N ILE A 389 6.03 4.68 6.07
CA ILE A 389 6.03 5.16 4.67
C ILE A 389 4.63 5.03 4.06
N GLN A 390 3.96 3.89 4.28
CA GLN A 390 2.59 3.68 3.81
C GLN A 390 1.61 4.63 4.49
N VAL A 391 1.61 4.69 5.83
CA VAL A 391 0.67 5.49 6.63
C VAL A 391 0.81 6.99 6.33
N PHE A 392 2.03 7.53 6.37
CA PHE A 392 2.27 8.94 6.06
C PHE A 392 2.06 9.25 4.57
N GLY A 393 2.36 8.30 3.68
CA GLY A 393 2.09 8.41 2.25
C GLY A 393 0.60 8.49 1.94
N GLU A 394 -0.23 7.65 2.56
CA GLU A 394 -1.69 7.69 2.48
C GLU A 394 -2.25 8.97 3.12
N GLY A 395 -1.63 9.45 4.21
CA GLY A 395 -1.98 10.70 4.87
C GLY A 395 -1.53 11.98 4.16
N GLY A 396 -0.84 11.90 3.04
CA GLY A 396 -0.37 13.06 2.27
C GLY A 396 0.86 13.77 2.84
N TYR A 397 1.51 13.21 3.86
CA TYR A 397 2.74 13.75 4.48
C TYR A 397 3.99 13.35 3.68
N PHE A 398 4.01 13.63 2.39
CA PHE A 398 5.03 13.12 1.46
C PHE A 398 6.47 13.56 1.80
N LYS A 399 6.65 14.76 2.37
CA LYS A 399 7.97 15.22 2.82
C LYS A 399 8.48 14.42 4.02
N GLU A 400 7.57 14.04 4.92
CA GLU A 400 7.91 13.23 6.09
C GLU A 400 8.32 11.81 5.68
N VAL A 401 7.66 11.27 4.66
CA VAL A 401 8.07 10.00 4.02
C VAL A 401 9.51 10.05 3.52
N VAL A 402 9.96 11.17 2.94
CA VAL A 402 11.37 11.35 2.54
C VAL A 402 12.28 11.47 3.75
N THR A 403 11.87 12.15 4.83
CA THR A 403 12.68 12.20 6.07
C THR A 403 12.84 10.84 6.72
N LEU A 404 11.82 9.97 6.66
CA LEU A 404 11.89 8.59 7.15
C LEU A 404 12.90 7.74 6.36
N PHE A 405 13.10 8.02 5.06
CA PHE A 405 14.15 7.36 4.30
C PHE A 405 15.54 7.76 4.79
N HIS A 406 15.75 9.04 5.09
CA HIS A 406 17.03 9.51 5.64
C HIS A 406 17.29 8.91 7.03
N ASP A 407 16.27 8.92 7.91
CA ASP A 407 16.33 8.29 9.24
C ASP A 407 16.67 6.78 9.14
N MET A 408 16.00 6.04 8.25
CA MET A 408 16.28 4.62 8.01
C MET A 408 17.74 4.36 7.56
N VAL A 409 18.28 5.22 6.69
CA VAL A 409 19.66 5.11 6.20
C VAL A 409 20.67 5.48 7.29
N GLU A 410 20.39 6.50 8.11
CA GLU A 410 21.22 6.92 9.24
C GLU A 410 21.30 5.84 10.33
N GLU A 411 20.18 5.16 10.59
CA GLU A 411 20.08 4.01 11.52
C GLU A 411 20.68 2.71 10.95
N ASN A 412 21.29 2.74 9.75
CA ASN A 412 21.87 1.59 9.05
C ASN A 412 20.89 0.43 8.78
N ILE A 413 19.61 0.73 8.61
CA ILE A 413 18.59 -0.27 8.28
C ILE A 413 18.49 -0.34 6.75
N GLU A 414 18.77 -1.51 6.17
CA GLU A 414 18.80 -1.64 4.71
C GLU A 414 17.39 -1.56 4.08
N PRO A 415 17.14 -0.58 3.17
CA PRO A 415 15.88 -0.49 2.46
C PRO A 415 15.70 -1.67 1.49
N ASN A 416 14.50 -2.26 1.49
CA ASN A 416 14.16 -3.33 0.56
C ASN A 416 13.29 -2.81 -0.61
N VAL A 417 12.97 -3.68 -1.57
CA VAL A 417 12.15 -3.31 -2.74
C VAL A 417 10.83 -2.65 -2.33
N LYS A 418 10.15 -3.15 -1.30
CA LYS A 418 8.89 -2.56 -0.81
C LYS A 418 9.11 -1.16 -0.23
N THR A 419 10.24 -0.93 0.44
CA THR A 419 10.63 0.39 0.94
C THR A 419 10.78 1.37 -0.20
N TYR A 420 11.60 1.06 -1.22
CA TYR A 420 11.78 1.93 -2.37
C TYR A 420 10.48 2.17 -3.14
N ASP A 421 9.70 1.12 -3.40
CA ASP A 421 8.41 1.23 -4.08
C ASP A 421 7.44 2.16 -3.33
N GLY A 422 7.37 2.02 -2.00
CA GLY A 422 6.54 2.88 -1.14
C GLY A 422 6.99 4.34 -1.16
N LEU A 423 8.31 4.57 -0.99
CA LEU A 423 8.91 5.91 -1.00
C LEU A 423 8.69 6.63 -2.32
N ILE A 424 9.01 5.97 -3.44
CA ILE A 424 8.90 6.55 -4.78
C ILE A 424 7.45 6.79 -5.14
N PHE A 425 6.54 5.88 -4.78
CA PHE A 425 5.10 6.08 -4.99
C PHE A 425 4.57 7.28 -4.20
N ALA A 426 4.96 7.43 -2.93
CA ALA A 426 4.61 8.59 -2.12
C ALA A 426 5.19 9.89 -2.70
N CYS A 427 6.44 9.88 -3.16
CA CYS A 427 7.04 11.02 -3.86
C CYS A 427 6.28 11.37 -5.14
N GLY A 428 5.80 10.35 -5.87
CA GLY A 428 4.93 10.48 -7.04
C GLY A 428 3.65 11.23 -6.73
N LYS A 429 2.94 10.82 -5.68
CA LYS A 429 1.71 11.48 -5.21
C LYS A 429 1.95 12.91 -4.71
N GLY A 430 3.11 13.18 -4.11
CA GLY A 430 3.50 14.51 -3.62
C GLY A 430 4.18 15.42 -4.64
N GLY A 431 4.44 14.97 -5.86
CA GLY A 431 5.14 15.75 -6.89
C GLY A 431 6.62 16.03 -6.57
N LEU A 432 7.20 15.28 -5.65
CA LEU A 432 8.60 15.40 -5.19
C LEU A 432 9.55 14.71 -6.17
N HIS A 433 9.63 15.23 -7.39
CA HIS A 433 10.39 14.63 -8.50
C HIS A 433 11.90 14.53 -8.25
N GLU A 434 12.52 15.52 -7.61
CA GLU A 434 13.95 15.47 -7.28
C GLU A 434 14.27 14.38 -6.25
N ASP A 435 13.40 14.21 -5.25
CA ASP A 435 13.58 13.18 -4.23
C ASP A 435 13.30 11.79 -4.82
N ALA A 436 12.25 11.64 -5.64
CA ALA A 436 11.98 10.41 -6.38
C ALA A 436 13.19 9.98 -7.24
N LYS A 437 13.83 10.94 -7.93
CA LYS A 437 15.04 10.70 -8.73
C LYS A 437 16.22 10.24 -7.86
N LYS A 438 16.49 10.92 -6.74
CA LYS A 438 17.57 10.54 -5.81
C LYS A 438 17.35 9.15 -5.22
N ILE A 439 16.12 8.83 -4.82
CA ILE A 439 15.76 7.53 -4.25
C ILE A 439 15.89 6.42 -5.30
N LEU A 440 15.46 6.65 -6.55
CA LEU A 440 15.67 5.72 -7.66
C LEU A 440 17.17 5.49 -7.95
N LEU A 441 17.98 6.55 -7.93
CA LEU A 441 19.43 6.43 -8.10
C LEU A 441 20.05 5.59 -6.98
N HIS A 442 19.67 5.84 -5.72
CA HIS A 442 20.13 5.03 -4.58
C HIS A 442 19.70 3.56 -4.69
N MET A 443 18.48 3.29 -5.17
CA MET A 443 18.00 1.93 -5.45
C MET A 443 18.89 1.21 -6.47
N ASN A 444 19.27 1.91 -7.55
CA ASN A 444 20.17 1.38 -8.58
C ASN A 444 21.61 1.19 -8.07
N GLU A 445 22.12 2.10 -7.24
CA GLU A 445 23.44 1.97 -6.59
C GLU A 445 23.53 0.74 -5.69
N LYS A 446 22.42 0.38 -5.03
CA LYS A 446 22.29 -0.85 -4.24
C LYS A 446 22.04 -2.10 -5.10
N CYS A 447 22.10 -1.98 -6.43
CA CYS A 447 21.86 -3.04 -7.40
C CYS A 447 20.47 -3.69 -7.27
N ILE A 448 19.48 -2.93 -6.80
CA ILE A 448 18.09 -3.38 -6.72
C ILE A 448 17.37 -2.93 -7.98
N VAL A 449 16.81 -3.88 -8.74
CA VAL A 449 16.08 -3.58 -9.97
C VAL A 449 14.76 -2.86 -9.62
N PRO A 450 14.51 -1.64 -10.14
CA PRO A 450 13.26 -0.92 -9.88
C PRO A 450 12.05 -1.67 -10.40
N SER A 451 10.99 -1.74 -9.59
CA SER A 451 9.75 -2.39 -10.01
C SER A 451 8.93 -1.50 -10.96
N SER A 452 7.93 -2.09 -11.60
CA SER A 452 6.92 -1.35 -12.35
C SER A 452 6.20 -0.29 -11.50
N ARG A 453 6.00 -0.56 -10.20
CA ARG A 453 5.41 0.38 -9.25
C ARG A 453 6.34 1.57 -8.96
N ALA A 454 7.64 1.33 -8.77
CA ALA A 454 8.62 2.40 -8.62
C ALA A 454 8.64 3.32 -9.85
N TYR A 455 8.76 2.77 -11.06
CA TYR A 455 8.73 3.59 -12.29
C TYR A 455 7.41 4.34 -12.47
N THR A 456 6.28 3.73 -12.10
CA THR A 456 4.97 4.41 -12.10
C THR A 456 4.96 5.61 -11.15
N GLY A 457 5.54 5.49 -9.95
CA GLY A 457 5.71 6.61 -9.02
C GLY A 457 6.63 7.71 -9.56
N VAL A 458 7.73 7.36 -10.25
CA VAL A 458 8.62 8.34 -10.92
C VAL A 458 7.91 9.08 -12.05
N ILE A 459 7.16 8.36 -12.89
CA ILE A 459 6.32 8.92 -13.95
C ILE A 459 5.32 9.90 -13.35
N GLU A 460 4.66 9.52 -12.24
CA GLU A 460 3.72 10.41 -11.57
C GLU A 460 4.42 11.66 -11.00
N ALA A 461 5.61 11.51 -10.40
CA ALA A 461 6.38 12.63 -9.84
C ALA A 461 6.77 13.65 -10.91
N TYR A 462 7.41 13.20 -12.00
CA TYR A 462 7.76 14.07 -13.13
C TYR A 462 6.52 14.62 -13.83
N GLY A 463 5.45 13.81 -13.91
CA GLY A 463 4.17 14.22 -14.44
C GLY A 463 3.56 15.37 -13.65
N GLN A 464 3.60 15.34 -12.32
CA GLN A 464 3.14 16.45 -11.48
C GLN A 464 4.02 17.70 -11.65
N ALA A 465 5.33 17.55 -11.86
CA ALA A 465 6.25 18.65 -12.13
C ALA A 465 6.18 19.23 -13.57
N ALA A 466 5.33 18.66 -14.45
CA ALA A 466 5.23 19.02 -15.87
C ALA A 466 6.54 18.79 -16.67
N LEU A 467 7.33 17.81 -16.23
CA LEU A 467 8.58 17.36 -16.86
C LEU A 467 8.29 16.19 -17.81
N TYR A 468 7.59 16.48 -18.90
CA TYR A 468 7.02 15.46 -19.80
C TYR A 468 8.08 14.70 -20.61
N GLU A 469 9.26 15.28 -20.84
CA GLU A 469 10.37 14.59 -21.52
C GLU A 469 10.96 13.51 -20.60
N GLU A 470 11.15 13.86 -19.33
CA GLU A 470 11.64 12.97 -18.27
C GLU A 470 10.67 11.81 -18.00
N VAL A 471 9.36 12.06 -18.12
CA VAL A 471 8.32 11.01 -18.08
C VAL A 471 8.54 9.96 -19.17
N LEU A 472 8.79 10.39 -20.41
CA LEU A 472 9.03 9.47 -21.53
C LEU A 472 10.37 8.74 -21.38
N VAL A 473 11.40 9.42 -20.88
CA VAL A 473 12.70 8.77 -20.56
C VAL A 473 12.49 7.69 -19.51
N ALA A 474 11.82 7.98 -18.39
CA ALA A 474 11.54 7.00 -17.35
C ALA A 474 10.75 5.79 -17.88
N PHE A 475 9.75 6.03 -18.74
CA PHE A 475 8.98 4.94 -19.36
C PHE A 475 9.81 4.09 -20.33
N ASN A 476 10.70 4.69 -21.12
CA ASN A 476 11.57 3.93 -22.02
C ASN A 476 12.62 3.14 -21.23
N THR A 477 13.24 3.74 -20.20
CA THR A 477 14.18 3.04 -19.31
C THR A 477 13.52 1.88 -18.57
N MET A 478 12.26 2.02 -18.16
CA MET A 478 11.47 0.94 -17.58
C MET A 478 11.35 -0.27 -18.53
N ASN A 479 11.10 -0.03 -19.82
CA ASN A 479 11.05 -1.08 -20.83
C ASN A 479 12.44 -1.69 -21.11
N GLU A 480 13.50 -0.89 -21.09
CA GLU A 480 14.89 -1.37 -21.25
C GLU A 480 15.34 -2.27 -20.10
N VAL A 481 14.87 -2.00 -18.88
CA VAL A 481 15.13 -2.81 -17.68
C VAL A 481 14.16 -4.00 -17.56
N GLU A 482 13.41 -4.30 -18.63
CA GLU A 482 12.42 -5.40 -18.71
C GLU A 482 11.37 -5.38 -17.59
N SER A 483 11.12 -4.20 -17.01
CA SER A 483 10.08 -3.99 -16.03
C SER A 483 8.77 -3.72 -16.76
N ASN A 484 7.96 -4.77 -16.94
CA ASN A 484 6.76 -4.68 -17.77
C ASN A 484 5.78 -3.59 -17.28
N PRO A 485 5.32 -2.68 -18.17
CA PRO A 485 4.27 -1.71 -17.86
C PRO A 485 2.98 -2.38 -17.43
N THR A 486 2.42 -1.90 -16.33
CA THR A 486 1.09 -2.31 -15.87
C THR A 486 0.03 -1.34 -16.40
N ILE A 487 -1.25 -1.71 -16.25
CA ILE A 487 -2.35 -0.79 -16.53
C ILE A 487 -2.26 0.50 -15.70
N GLU A 488 -1.76 0.43 -14.47
CA GLU A 488 -1.53 1.60 -13.62
C GLU A 488 -0.46 2.52 -14.20
N THR A 489 0.61 1.96 -14.78
CA THR A 489 1.67 2.71 -15.48
C THR A 489 1.09 3.47 -16.67
N TYR A 490 0.32 2.78 -17.53
CA TYR A 490 -0.32 3.40 -18.69
C TYR A 490 -1.33 4.47 -18.29
N ASN A 491 -2.16 4.21 -17.29
CA ASN A 491 -3.13 5.19 -16.78
C ASN A 491 -2.42 6.43 -16.20
N SER A 492 -1.31 6.25 -15.48
CA SER A 492 -0.51 7.36 -14.94
C SER A 492 0.13 8.20 -16.05
N LEU A 493 0.61 7.57 -17.13
CA LEU A 493 1.11 8.26 -18.33
C LEU A 493 -0.01 9.05 -19.01
N LEU A 494 -1.13 8.41 -19.31
CA LEU A 494 -2.28 9.05 -19.95
C LEU A 494 -2.78 10.24 -19.13
N GLN A 495 -2.93 10.08 -17.82
CA GLN A 495 -3.36 11.15 -16.92
C GLN A 495 -2.33 12.29 -16.85
N THR A 496 -1.05 11.98 -16.88
CA THR A 496 0.03 12.97 -16.93
C THR A 496 -0.03 13.82 -18.20
N PHE A 497 -0.17 13.17 -19.36
CA PHE A 497 -0.30 13.87 -20.64
C PHE A 497 -1.63 14.62 -20.74
N ALA A 498 -2.72 14.08 -20.19
CA ALA A 498 -4.02 14.72 -20.12
C ALA A 498 -3.98 16.06 -19.38
N ARG A 499 -3.31 16.11 -18.21
CA ARG A 499 -3.10 17.36 -17.44
C ARG A 499 -2.36 18.43 -18.24
N GLY A 500 -1.51 18.04 -19.18
CA GLY A 500 -0.76 18.95 -20.05
C GLY A 500 -1.44 19.29 -21.38
N GLY A 501 -2.61 18.70 -21.69
CA GLY A 501 -3.25 18.83 -23.01
C GLY A 501 -2.47 18.17 -24.16
N LEU A 502 -1.57 17.23 -23.83
CA LEU A 502 -0.66 16.56 -24.75
C LEU A 502 -1.33 15.33 -25.40
N TYR A 503 -2.42 15.57 -26.15
CA TYR A 503 -3.27 14.50 -26.71
C TYR A 503 -2.56 13.60 -27.72
N LYS A 504 -1.52 14.10 -28.41
CA LYS A 504 -0.74 13.29 -29.37
C LYS A 504 0.15 12.30 -28.66
N GLU A 505 0.80 12.73 -27.59
CA GLU A 505 1.59 11.89 -26.70
C GLU A 505 0.68 10.86 -26.02
N ALA A 506 -0.50 11.28 -25.55
CA ALA A 506 -1.51 10.35 -25.02
C ALA A 506 -1.91 9.28 -26.05
N ASN A 507 -2.14 9.66 -27.31
CA ASN A 507 -2.42 8.72 -28.40
C ASN A 507 -1.25 7.78 -28.70
N ALA A 508 -0.01 8.26 -28.67
CA ALA A 508 1.16 7.40 -28.85
C ALA A 508 1.28 6.36 -27.72
N ILE A 509 0.99 6.75 -26.48
CA ILE A 509 0.93 5.82 -25.35
C ILE A 509 -0.22 4.82 -25.51
N LEU A 510 -1.39 5.26 -26.00
CA LEU A 510 -2.53 4.39 -26.30
C LEU A 510 -2.17 3.33 -27.36
N SER A 511 -1.48 3.71 -28.43
CA SER A 511 -1.00 2.76 -29.45
C SER A 511 -0.08 1.71 -28.84
N ARG A 512 0.89 2.13 -28.01
CA ARG A 512 1.79 1.21 -27.29
C ARG A 512 1.04 0.28 -26.32
N MET A 513 0.03 0.80 -25.62
CA MET A 513 -0.83 0.01 -24.73
C MET A 513 -1.55 -1.11 -25.50
N ASN A 514 -2.08 -0.80 -26.70
CA ASN A 514 -2.73 -1.80 -27.55
C ASN A 514 -1.73 -2.82 -28.10
N GLU A 515 -0.52 -2.39 -28.51
CA GLU A 515 0.54 -3.28 -29.01
C GLU A 515 1.02 -4.28 -27.95
N THR A 516 1.11 -3.85 -26.70
CA THR A 516 1.47 -4.71 -25.56
C THR A 516 0.33 -5.61 -25.08
N GLY A 517 -0.88 -5.46 -25.63
CA GLY A 517 -2.05 -6.28 -25.28
C GLY A 517 -2.63 -5.97 -23.89
N VAL A 518 -2.29 -4.84 -23.27
CA VAL A 518 -2.86 -4.42 -22.00
C VAL A 518 -4.27 -3.86 -22.24
N ALA A 519 -5.29 -4.48 -21.64
CA ALA A 519 -6.67 -4.05 -21.80
C ALA A 519 -6.91 -2.68 -21.15
N LYS A 520 -7.61 -1.79 -21.86
CA LYS A 520 -8.04 -0.49 -21.35
C LYS A 520 -9.10 -0.68 -20.25
N ASN A 521 -9.07 0.15 -19.21
CA ASN A 521 -10.11 0.21 -18.20
C ASN A 521 -10.75 1.60 -18.16
N ARG A 522 -11.68 1.81 -17.22
CA ARG A 522 -12.38 3.08 -17.01
C ARG A 522 -11.43 4.27 -16.87
N ASP A 523 -10.39 4.14 -16.06
CA ASP A 523 -9.40 5.21 -15.85
C ASP A 523 -8.62 5.54 -17.14
N SER A 524 -8.30 4.54 -17.97
CA SER A 524 -7.66 4.75 -19.27
C SER A 524 -8.53 5.64 -20.16
N PHE A 525 -9.82 5.32 -20.27
CA PHE A 525 -10.77 6.11 -21.08
C PHE A 525 -11.01 7.50 -20.50
N ASN A 526 -11.19 7.63 -19.19
CA ASN A 526 -11.36 8.92 -18.51
C ASN A 526 -10.15 9.84 -18.75
N ALA A 527 -8.93 9.30 -18.72
CA ALA A 527 -7.72 10.06 -19.03
C ALA A 527 -7.65 10.48 -20.51
N LEU A 528 -8.08 9.62 -21.44
CA LEU A 528 -8.12 9.93 -22.87
C LEU A 528 -9.14 11.03 -23.22
N ILE A 529 -10.36 10.92 -22.69
CA ILE A 529 -11.43 11.92 -22.87
C ILE A 529 -10.92 13.28 -22.41
N GLU A 530 -10.28 13.34 -21.23
CA GLU A 530 -9.71 14.57 -20.70
C GLU A 530 -8.55 15.10 -21.56
N ALA A 531 -7.65 14.22 -22.03
CA ALA A 531 -6.51 14.63 -22.87
C ALA A 531 -6.99 15.27 -24.18
N PHE A 532 -7.97 14.65 -24.83
CA PHE A 532 -8.57 15.17 -26.06
C PHE A 532 -9.32 16.49 -25.82
N ARG A 533 -10.09 16.60 -24.73
CA ARG A 533 -10.76 17.85 -24.35
C ARG A 533 -9.77 18.99 -24.14
N GLN A 534 -8.75 18.79 -23.31
CA GLN A 534 -7.74 19.82 -23.03
C GLN A 534 -6.94 20.17 -24.31
N GLY A 535 -6.77 19.22 -25.23
CA GLY A 535 -6.20 19.43 -26.56
C GLY A 535 -7.15 20.06 -27.59
N GLY A 536 -8.42 20.30 -27.25
CA GLY A 536 -9.44 20.86 -28.14
C GLY A 536 -9.98 19.90 -29.22
N GLN A 537 -9.71 18.58 -29.10
CA GLN A 537 -10.19 17.54 -30.01
C GLN A 537 -11.49 16.92 -29.48
N PHE A 538 -12.58 17.71 -29.43
CA PHE A 538 -13.83 17.29 -28.79
C PHE A 538 -14.47 16.05 -29.46
N GLU A 539 -14.40 15.95 -30.79
CA GLU A 539 -14.92 14.77 -31.51
C GLU A 539 -14.19 13.48 -31.12
N ASP A 540 -12.87 13.53 -30.99
CA ASP A 540 -12.08 12.36 -30.60
C ASP A 540 -12.31 11.99 -29.13
N ALA A 541 -12.63 12.97 -28.28
CA ALA A 541 -13.05 12.72 -26.91
C ALA A 541 -14.38 11.92 -26.86
N ILE A 542 -15.37 12.30 -27.67
CA ILE A 542 -16.64 11.56 -27.76
C ILE A 542 -16.44 10.18 -28.41
N LYS A 543 -15.58 10.06 -29.43
CA LYS A 543 -15.21 8.74 -29.98
C LYS A 543 -14.62 7.82 -28.91
N ALA A 544 -13.74 8.34 -28.04
CA ALA A 544 -13.16 7.57 -26.94
C ALA A 544 -14.25 7.09 -25.96
N TYR A 545 -15.27 7.90 -25.69
CA TYR A 545 -16.43 7.51 -24.88
C TYR A 545 -17.25 6.39 -25.54
N VAL A 546 -17.54 6.50 -26.85
CA VAL A 546 -18.26 5.45 -27.60
C VAL A 546 -17.45 4.15 -27.68
N GLU A 547 -16.12 4.24 -27.79
CA GLU A 547 -15.23 3.07 -27.72
C GLU A 547 -15.28 2.37 -26.36
N MET A 548 -15.45 3.13 -25.27
CA MET A 548 -15.58 2.59 -23.92
C MET A 548 -16.81 1.70 -23.78
N GLU A 549 -17.96 2.15 -24.30
CA GLU A 549 -19.20 1.35 -24.34
C GLU A 549 -19.02 0.08 -25.18
N LYS A 550 -18.38 0.19 -26.35
CA LYS A 550 -18.05 -0.96 -27.21
C LYS A 550 -17.13 -1.96 -26.52
N ALA A 551 -16.20 -1.47 -25.68
CA ALA A 551 -15.31 -2.28 -24.87
C ALA A 551 -15.99 -2.89 -23.64
N ARG A 552 -17.31 -2.69 -23.45
CA ARG A 552 -18.09 -3.14 -22.28
C ARG A 552 -17.53 -2.63 -20.96
N CYS A 553 -16.95 -1.44 -20.98
CA CYS A 553 -16.53 -0.73 -19.78
C CYS A 553 -17.66 0.23 -19.39
N ASP A 554 -18.43 -0.08 -18.34
CA ASP A 554 -19.54 0.79 -17.95
C ASP A 554 -19.02 2.15 -17.46
N PRO A 555 -19.63 3.28 -17.87
CA PRO A 555 -19.26 4.61 -17.42
C PRO A 555 -19.52 4.79 -15.93
N ASP A 556 -18.58 5.44 -15.24
CA ASP A 556 -18.75 5.87 -13.86
C ASP A 556 -19.06 7.36 -13.77
N GLU A 557 -19.29 7.87 -12.56
CA GLU A 557 -19.55 9.29 -12.31
C GLU A 557 -18.46 10.20 -12.92
N ARG A 558 -17.19 9.76 -12.87
CA ARG A 558 -16.06 10.52 -13.43
C ARG A 558 -16.07 10.51 -14.96
N THR A 559 -16.51 9.42 -15.58
CA THR A 559 -16.71 9.35 -17.03
C THR A 559 -17.78 10.34 -17.46
N LEU A 560 -18.94 10.33 -16.81
CA LEU A 560 -20.04 11.24 -17.14
C LEU A 560 -19.67 12.71 -16.91
N GLU A 561 -18.94 13.01 -15.83
CA GLU A 561 -18.38 14.35 -15.58
C GLU A 561 -17.37 14.76 -16.67
N ALA A 562 -16.51 13.84 -17.10
CA ALA A 562 -15.55 14.10 -18.17
C ALA A 562 -16.26 14.38 -19.51
N VAL A 563 -17.31 13.63 -19.85
CA VAL A 563 -18.11 13.87 -21.06
C VAL A 563 -18.88 15.19 -20.97
N LEU A 564 -19.48 15.50 -19.80
CA LEU A 564 -20.09 16.82 -19.56
C LEU A 564 -19.08 17.95 -19.81
N SER A 565 -17.85 17.80 -19.33
CA SER A 565 -16.80 18.78 -19.56
C SER A 565 -16.45 18.93 -21.06
N VAL A 566 -16.55 17.86 -21.87
CA VAL A 566 -16.37 17.96 -23.32
C VAL A 566 -17.45 18.85 -23.95
N TYR A 567 -18.73 18.61 -23.64
CA TYR A 567 -19.84 19.39 -24.19
C TYR A 567 -19.80 20.86 -23.74
N CYS A 568 -19.53 21.12 -22.45
CA CYS A 568 -19.42 22.47 -21.91
C CYS A 568 -18.32 23.28 -22.61
N PHE A 569 -17.13 22.69 -22.82
CA PHE A 569 -16.02 23.37 -23.49
C PHE A 569 -16.19 23.50 -25.00
N ALA A 570 -16.92 22.59 -25.63
CA ALA A 570 -17.33 22.72 -27.03
C ALA A 570 -18.41 23.79 -27.24
N GLY A 571 -19.06 24.28 -26.16
CA GLY A 571 -20.15 25.25 -26.22
C GLY A 571 -21.49 24.65 -26.66
N LEU A 572 -21.64 23.33 -26.52
CA LEU A 572 -22.84 22.55 -26.87
C LEU A 572 -23.79 22.52 -25.68
N VAL A 573 -24.58 23.59 -25.51
CA VAL A 573 -25.35 23.81 -24.26
C VAL A 573 -26.47 22.81 -24.06
N ASP A 574 -27.17 22.43 -25.14
CA ASP A 574 -28.32 21.53 -25.04
C ASP A 574 -27.86 20.11 -24.69
N GLU A 575 -26.80 19.64 -25.35
CA GLU A 575 -26.13 18.36 -25.05
C GLU A 575 -25.53 18.35 -23.63
N SER A 576 -24.96 19.48 -23.18
CA SER A 576 -24.47 19.63 -21.80
C SER A 576 -25.61 19.47 -20.79
N ASN A 577 -26.77 20.07 -21.06
CA ASN A 577 -27.93 19.96 -20.20
C ASN A 577 -28.50 18.54 -20.18
N GLU A 578 -28.60 17.87 -21.34
CA GLU A 578 -29.00 16.47 -21.42
C GLU A 578 -28.09 15.56 -20.58
N GLN A 579 -26.77 15.71 -20.72
CA GLN A 579 -25.79 14.95 -19.94
C GLN A 579 -25.91 15.25 -18.44
N PHE A 580 -26.14 16.50 -18.05
CA PHE A 580 -26.31 16.88 -16.65
C PHE A 580 -27.59 16.29 -16.03
N GLN A 581 -28.68 16.22 -16.79
CA GLN A 581 -29.91 15.56 -16.34
C GLN A 581 -29.75 14.04 -16.26
N GLU A 582 -28.98 13.43 -17.16
CA GLU A 582 -28.66 12.00 -17.08
C GLU A 582 -27.92 11.66 -15.77
N ILE A 583 -26.92 12.48 -15.40
CA ILE A 583 -26.21 12.32 -14.11
C ILE A 583 -27.21 12.37 -12.94
N LYS A 584 -28.17 13.30 -12.95
CA LYS A 584 -29.23 13.37 -11.92
C LYS A 584 -30.14 12.14 -11.93
N ALA A 585 -30.52 11.65 -13.12
CA ALA A 585 -31.43 10.53 -13.28
C ALA A 585 -30.86 9.21 -12.75
N LEU A 586 -29.53 9.07 -12.70
CA LEU A 586 -28.84 7.91 -12.10
C LEU A 586 -28.91 7.88 -10.56
N GLY A 587 -29.58 8.86 -9.93
CA GLY A 587 -29.73 8.94 -8.48
C GLY A 587 -28.48 9.44 -7.75
N VAL A 588 -27.48 9.91 -8.49
CA VAL A 588 -26.27 10.53 -7.96
C VAL A 588 -26.45 12.04 -7.99
N LEU A 589 -26.17 12.72 -6.86
CA LEU A 589 -26.14 14.19 -6.84
C LEU A 589 -24.95 14.66 -7.69
N PRO A 590 -25.14 15.46 -8.76
CA PRO A 590 -24.02 15.95 -9.57
C PRO A 590 -22.99 16.66 -8.70
N SER A 591 -21.71 16.51 -9.04
CA SER A 591 -20.63 17.13 -8.29
C SER A 591 -20.70 18.67 -8.37
N VAL A 592 -20.12 19.36 -7.39
CA VAL A 592 -19.99 20.84 -7.41
C VAL A 592 -19.29 21.30 -8.69
N MET A 593 -18.39 20.49 -9.24
CA MET A 593 -17.71 20.78 -10.51
C MET A 593 -18.70 20.77 -11.67
N CYS A 594 -19.62 19.79 -11.74
CA CYS A 594 -20.68 19.77 -12.74
C CYS A 594 -21.53 21.06 -12.70
N TYR A 595 -21.93 21.50 -11.50
CA TYR A 595 -22.63 22.78 -11.35
C TYR A 595 -21.80 23.97 -11.84
N CYS A 596 -20.51 24.04 -11.48
CA CYS A 596 -19.63 25.13 -11.93
C CYS A 596 -19.44 25.14 -13.46
N MET A 597 -19.24 23.97 -14.08
CA MET A 597 -19.11 23.85 -15.54
C MET A 597 -20.40 24.27 -16.26
N MET A 598 -21.56 23.87 -15.75
CA MET A 598 -22.86 24.25 -16.31
C MET A 598 -23.15 25.75 -16.15
N LEU A 599 -22.87 26.33 -14.98
CA LEU A 599 -22.99 27.78 -14.77
C LEU A 599 -22.08 28.56 -15.72
N ALA A 600 -20.85 28.08 -15.93
CA ALA A 600 -19.91 28.68 -16.87
C ALA A 600 -20.43 28.65 -18.31
N VAL A 601 -20.91 27.49 -18.79
CA VAL A 601 -21.40 27.37 -20.18
C VAL A 601 -22.66 28.19 -20.41
N TYR A 602 -23.59 28.22 -19.45
CA TYR A 602 -24.78 29.08 -19.56
C TYR A 602 -24.43 30.56 -19.61
N ALA A 603 -23.52 31.01 -18.73
CA ALA A 603 -23.08 32.41 -18.72
C ALA A 603 -22.29 32.77 -19.99
N LYS A 604 -21.43 31.88 -20.48
CA LYS A 604 -20.66 32.06 -21.73
C LYS A 604 -21.56 32.14 -22.97
N CYS A 605 -22.72 31.48 -22.95
CA CYS A 605 -23.71 31.48 -24.03
C CYS A 605 -24.91 32.41 -23.79
N ASP A 606 -24.82 33.34 -22.83
CA ASP A 606 -25.86 34.31 -22.47
C ASP A 606 -27.23 33.71 -22.08
N ARG A 607 -27.27 32.45 -21.61
CA ARG A 607 -28.48 31.78 -21.08
C ARG A 607 -28.65 32.04 -19.59
N TRP A 608 -28.83 33.31 -19.23
CA TRP A 608 -28.86 33.78 -17.84
C TRP A 608 -30.03 33.22 -17.01
N ASP A 609 -31.17 32.94 -17.63
CA ASP A 609 -32.33 32.35 -16.93
C ASP A 609 -32.03 30.93 -16.42
N ASP A 610 -31.40 30.11 -17.26
CA ASP A 610 -30.99 28.75 -16.88
C ASP A 610 -29.85 28.77 -15.86
N ALA A 611 -28.88 29.69 -16.02
CA ALA A 611 -27.81 29.90 -15.05
C ALA A 611 -28.38 30.27 -13.66
N TYR A 612 -29.38 31.16 -13.62
CA TYR A 612 -30.00 31.59 -12.37
C TYR A 612 -30.75 30.44 -11.69
N GLN A 613 -31.53 29.66 -12.44
CA GLN A 613 -32.23 28.49 -11.90
C GLN A 613 -31.27 27.46 -11.31
N LEU A 614 -30.21 27.13 -12.05
CA LEU A 614 -29.19 26.19 -11.58
C LEU A 614 -28.43 26.72 -10.35
N PHE A 615 -28.18 28.03 -10.32
CA PHE A 615 -27.51 28.68 -9.20
C PHE A 615 -28.37 28.67 -7.93
N ASP A 616 -29.68 28.91 -8.06
CA ASP A 616 -30.62 28.81 -6.94
C ASP A 616 -30.75 27.36 -6.44
N GLU A 617 -30.77 26.37 -7.34
CA GLU A 617 -30.73 24.95 -6.99
C GLU A 617 -29.47 24.63 -6.17
N MET A 618 -28.30 25.14 -6.57
CA MET A 618 -27.04 24.95 -5.86
C MET A 618 -27.07 25.56 -4.44
N LEU A 619 -27.67 26.73 -4.28
CA LEU A 619 -27.80 27.44 -2.99
C LEU A 619 -28.80 26.77 -2.04
N THR A 620 -29.87 26.18 -2.58
CA THR A 620 -30.96 25.57 -1.80
C THR A 620 -30.78 24.07 -1.56
N ASN A 621 -29.71 23.47 -2.08
CA ASN A 621 -29.42 22.05 -1.98
C ASN A 621 -29.24 21.60 -0.52
N LYS A 622 -30.23 20.90 0.04
CA LYS A 622 -30.22 20.42 1.44
C LYS A 622 -29.37 19.18 1.68
N VAL A 623 -28.94 18.50 0.61
CA VAL A 623 -28.20 17.22 0.70
C VAL A 623 -26.71 17.46 0.88
N SER A 624 -26.16 18.53 0.28
CA SER A 624 -24.72 18.79 0.29
C SER A 624 -24.38 20.19 0.77
N ASN A 625 -23.69 20.26 1.92
CA ASN A 625 -23.17 21.51 2.47
C ASN A 625 -22.14 22.16 1.54
N ILE A 626 -21.39 21.37 0.76
CA ILE A 626 -20.34 21.88 -0.13
C ILE A 626 -20.95 22.71 -1.26
N HIS A 627 -22.06 22.25 -1.84
CA HIS A 627 -22.80 22.99 -2.87
C HIS A 627 -23.27 24.35 -2.32
N GLN A 628 -23.85 24.36 -1.12
CA GLN A 628 -24.29 25.61 -0.49
C GLN A 628 -23.12 26.56 -0.20
N VAL A 629 -22.00 26.05 0.34
CA VAL A 629 -20.83 26.87 0.66
C VAL A 629 -20.26 27.49 -0.61
N ILE A 630 -20.07 26.70 -1.68
CA ILE A 630 -19.56 27.24 -2.94
C ILE A 630 -20.57 28.19 -3.61
N GLY A 631 -21.87 27.88 -3.55
CA GLY A 631 -22.91 28.77 -4.06
C GLY A 631 -22.90 30.12 -3.35
N LYS A 632 -22.82 30.12 -2.01
CA LYS A 632 -22.71 31.34 -1.19
C LYS A 632 -21.44 32.12 -1.46
N MET A 633 -20.32 31.43 -1.71
CA MET A 633 -19.06 32.04 -2.12
C MET A 633 -19.21 32.73 -3.50
N ILE A 634 -19.80 32.05 -4.48
CA ILE A 634 -20.08 32.64 -5.81
C ILE A 634 -21.03 33.82 -5.69
N ARG A 635 -21.99 33.81 -4.75
CA ARG A 635 -22.94 34.90 -4.50
C ARG A 635 -22.27 36.12 -3.85
N GLY A 636 -21.28 35.90 -2.99
CA GLY A 636 -20.54 36.95 -2.29
C GLY A 636 -20.75 37.03 -0.79
N ASP A 637 -21.37 36.02 -0.19
CA ASP A 637 -21.66 36.01 1.25
C ASP A 637 -20.40 36.00 2.12
N TYR A 638 -19.23 35.73 1.51
CA TYR A 638 -17.95 35.58 2.18
C TYR A 638 -16.90 36.60 1.72
N ASP A 639 -17.33 37.73 1.14
CA ASP A 639 -16.40 38.74 0.59
C ASP A 639 -15.61 39.50 1.67
N ASP A 640 -16.04 39.45 2.93
CA ASP A 640 -15.28 39.95 4.07
C ASP A 640 -14.24 38.94 4.58
N ASP A 641 -13.07 39.45 4.98
CA ASP A 641 -11.91 38.61 5.35
C ASP A 641 -12.21 37.63 6.49
N ALA A 642 -13.12 37.99 7.41
CA ALA A 642 -13.54 37.13 8.52
C ALA A 642 -14.32 35.89 8.04
N ASN A 643 -15.18 36.03 7.03
CA ASN A 643 -15.94 34.89 6.52
C ASN A 643 -15.22 34.15 5.40
N TRP A 644 -14.24 34.77 4.72
CA TRP A 644 -13.38 34.07 3.77
C TRP A 644 -12.58 32.94 4.45
N GLN A 645 -12.19 33.11 5.71
CA GLN A 645 -11.56 32.05 6.51
C GLN A 645 -12.43 30.79 6.63
N MET A 646 -13.76 30.93 6.57
CA MET A 646 -14.67 29.79 6.56
C MET A 646 -14.59 29.01 5.24
N VAL A 647 -14.39 29.70 4.11
CA VAL A 647 -14.15 29.07 2.80
C VAL A 647 -12.82 28.33 2.82
N GLU A 648 -11.76 28.94 3.37
CA GLU A 648 -10.45 28.31 3.56
C GLU A 648 -10.57 27.05 4.44
N TYR A 649 -11.26 27.15 5.58
CA TYR A 649 -11.50 26.03 6.47
C TYR A 649 -12.29 24.90 5.80
N VAL A 650 -13.33 25.21 5.01
CA VAL A 650 -14.10 24.18 4.29
C VAL A 650 -13.23 23.48 3.26
N PHE A 651 -12.38 24.21 2.52
CA PHE A 651 -11.43 23.60 1.58
C PHE A 651 -10.41 22.71 2.29
N ASP A 652 -9.88 23.14 3.42
CA ASP A 652 -8.89 22.38 4.17
C ASP A 652 -9.51 21.15 4.83
N LYS A 653 -10.70 21.30 5.43
CA LYS A 653 -11.44 20.20 6.03
C LYS A 653 -11.76 19.13 5.01
N LEU A 654 -12.30 19.51 3.86
CA LEU A 654 -12.67 18.51 2.87
C LEU A 654 -11.45 17.85 2.21
N ASN A 655 -10.34 18.57 2.05
CA ASN A 655 -9.07 17.95 1.65
C ASN A 655 -8.59 16.92 2.69
N SER A 656 -8.73 17.22 3.99
CA SER A 656 -8.37 16.29 5.07
C SER A 656 -9.31 15.06 5.17
N GLU A 657 -10.56 15.19 4.72
CA GLU A 657 -11.54 14.09 4.61
C GLU A 657 -11.34 13.25 3.33
N GLY A 658 -10.32 13.54 2.52
CA GLY A 658 -10.02 12.82 1.28
C GLY A 658 -10.87 13.21 0.08
N CYS A 659 -11.71 14.24 0.20
CA CYS A 659 -12.38 14.86 -0.96
C CYS A 659 -11.34 15.67 -1.73
N GLY A 660 -10.75 15.07 -2.77
CA GLY A 660 -9.65 15.68 -3.53
C GLY A 660 -10.07 16.92 -4.31
N PHE A 661 -9.96 18.12 -3.71
CA PHE A 661 -10.05 19.40 -4.42
C PHE A 661 -8.76 19.69 -5.19
N GLY A 662 -8.55 18.90 -6.24
CA GLY A 662 -7.40 19.05 -7.12
C GLY A 662 -7.56 20.17 -8.15
N ILE A 663 -6.61 20.24 -9.07
CA ILE A 663 -6.55 21.23 -10.17
C ILE A 663 -7.88 21.36 -10.94
N ARG A 664 -8.59 20.25 -11.20
CA ARG A 664 -9.84 20.26 -11.96
C ARG A 664 -10.96 21.07 -11.29
N PHE A 665 -11.11 20.95 -9.97
CA PHE A 665 -12.12 21.70 -9.23
C PHE A 665 -11.86 23.20 -9.30
N TYR A 666 -10.63 23.61 -8.98
CA TYR A 666 -10.27 25.03 -9.03
C TYR A 666 -10.38 25.60 -10.43
N ASN A 667 -10.02 24.82 -11.46
CA ASN A 667 -10.25 25.22 -12.84
C ASN A 667 -11.74 25.42 -13.13
N ALA A 668 -12.62 24.49 -12.72
CA ALA A 668 -14.08 24.63 -12.92
C ALA A 668 -14.67 25.84 -12.18
N LEU A 669 -14.22 26.09 -10.96
CA LEU A 669 -14.65 27.22 -10.16
C LEU A 669 -14.18 28.56 -10.74
N LEU A 670 -12.93 28.64 -11.19
CA LEU A 670 -12.38 29.82 -11.86
C LEU A 670 -13.08 30.08 -13.19
N GLU A 671 -13.42 29.03 -13.93
CA GLU A 671 -14.23 29.11 -15.15
C GLU A 671 -15.61 29.74 -14.84
N ALA A 672 -16.32 29.22 -13.84
CA ALA A 672 -17.62 29.73 -13.42
C ALA A 672 -17.55 31.19 -12.95
N LEU A 673 -16.62 31.52 -12.05
CA LEU A 673 -16.47 32.87 -11.51
C LEU A 673 -16.15 33.89 -12.61
N TRP A 674 -15.30 33.53 -13.57
CA TRP A 674 -14.95 34.42 -14.66
C TRP A 674 -16.16 34.75 -15.53
N TRP A 675 -16.89 33.74 -15.99
CA TRP A 675 -18.06 33.93 -16.87
C TRP A 675 -19.26 34.53 -16.14
N LEU A 676 -19.43 34.26 -14.84
CA LEU A 676 -20.41 34.92 -13.97
C LEU A 676 -20.02 36.36 -13.58
N ARG A 677 -18.93 36.89 -14.14
CA ARG A 677 -18.43 38.27 -13.91
C ARG A 677 -18.03 38.55 -12.46
N GLN A 678 -17.58 37.53 -11.73
CA GLN A 678 -17.07 37.60 -10.35
C GLN A 678 -15.53 37.61 -10.33
N LYS A 679 -14.93 38.60 -11.01
CA LYS A 679 -13.48 38.62 -11.30
C LYS A 679 -12.61 38.82 -10.05
N GLU A 680 -13.08 39.57 -9.05
CA GLU A 680 -12.35 39.74 -7.79
C GLU A 680 -12.28 38.41 -7.02
N ARG A 681 -13.42 37.71 -6.94
CA ARG A 681 -13.50 36.41 -6.28
C ARG A 681 -12.65 35.36 -7.00
N ALA A 682 -12.65 35.37 -8.33
CA ALA A 682 -11.76 34.51 -9.11
C ALA A 682 -10.29 34.73 -8.74
N ALA A 683 -9.86 35.99 -8.56
CA ALA A 683 -8.50 36.31 -8.15
C ALA A 683 -8.18 35.80 -6.72
N ARG A 684 -9.12 35.91 -5.77
CA ARG A 684 -8.96 35.34 -4.42
C ARG A 684 -8.83 33.81 -4.47
N VAL A 685 -9.71 33.14 -5.21
CA VAL A 685 -9.68 31.67 -5.39
C VAL A 685 -8.36 31.21 -6.03
N LEU A 686 -7.84 31.93 -7.03
CA LEU A 686 -6.57 31.58 -7.68
C LEU A 686 -5.37 31.74 -6.72
N ASN A 687 -5.36 32.79 -5.91
CA ASN A 687 -4.34 32.95 -4.88
C ASN A 687 -4.39 31.81 -3.86
N GLU A 688 -5.60 31.39 -3.47
CA GLU A 688 -5.84 30.31 -2.52
C GLU A 688 -5.40 28.94 -3.08
N ALA A 689 -5.63 28.71 -4.37
CA ALA A 689 -5.10 27.55 -5.10
C ALA A 689 -3.56 27.55 -5.08
N THR A 690 -2.95 28.70 -5.36
CA THR A 690 -1.49 28.86 -5.40
C THR A 690 -0.85 28.63 -4.03
N LYS A 691 -1.47 29.11 -2.94
CA LYS A 691 -1.02 28.84 -1.55
C LYS A 691 -1.01 27.34 -1.22
N ARG A 692 -1.97 26.58 -1.76
CA ARG A 692 -2.05 25.10 -1.60
C ARG A 692 -1.09 24.35 -2.52
N GLY A 693 -0.23 25.04 -3.27
CA GLY A 693 0.68 24.42 -4.23
C GLY A 693 -0.03 23.86 -5.48
N LEU A 694 -1.30 24.21 -5.70
CA LEU A 694 -1.99 23.95 -6.95
C LEU A 694 -1.46 24.94 -8.00
N PHE A 695 -1.12 24.45 -9.20
CA PHE A 695 -0.41 25.21 -10.25
C PHE A 695 1.02 25.62 -9.82
N PRO A 696 1.92 24.65 -9.62
CA PRO A 696 3.31 24.96 -9.28
C PRO A 696 3.94 25.84 -10.35
N GLU A 697 4.69 26.85 -9.90
CA GLU A 697 5.37 27.81 -10.78
C GLU A 697 4.45 28.70 -11.64
N LEU A 698 3.16 28.84 -11.28
CA LEU A 698 2.18 29.70 -11.98
C LEU A 698 2.73 31.11 -12.22
N PHE A 699 3.31 31.76 -11.22
CA PHE A 699 3.99 33.05 -11.37
C PHE A 699 5.48 32.88 -11.09
N ARG A 700 6.32 33.06 -12.11
CA ARG A 700 7.78 33.04 -11.96
C ARG A 700 8.36 34.42 -12.24
N LYS A 701 9.17 34.89 -11.29
CA LYS A 701 9.93 36.15 -11.41
C LYS A 701 11.41 35.82 -11.34
N ASN A 702 12.09 35.91 -12.49
CA ASN A 702 13.55 35.87 -12.58
C ASN A 702 14.07 37.28 -12.92
N LYS A 703 15.38 37.53 -12.74
CA LYS A 703 16.00 38.84 -13.02
C LYS A 703 15.77 39.33 -14.45
N LEU A 704 15.68 38.42 -15.41
CA LEU A 704 15.54 38.73 -16.84
C LEU A 704 14.14 38.45 -17.39
N VAL A 705 13.50 37.38 -16.93
CA VAL A 705 12.24 36.88 -17.47
C VAL A 705 11.21 36.76 -16.36
N TRP A 706 10.04 37.37 -16.57
CA TRP A 706 8.86 37.07 -15.77
C TRP A 706 7.91 36.24 -16.60
N SER A 707 7.36 35.19 -16.01
CA SER A 707 6.43 34.32 -16.71
C SER A 707 5.21 33.98 -15.88
N VAL A 708 4.08 33.85 -16.57
CA VAL A 708 2.86 33.24 -16.04
C VAL A 708 2.60 31.93 -16.78
N ASP A 709 2.45 30.83 -16.05
CA ASP A 709 2.30 29.49 -16.62
C ASP A 709 0.87 28.96 -16.51
N VAL A 710 0.15 29.00 -17.62
CA VAL A 710 -1.29 28.70 -17.69
C VAL A 710 -1.59 27.36 -18.38
N HIS A 711 -0.58 26.58 -18.77
CA HIS A 711 -0.78 25.37 -19.61
C HIS A 711 -1.73 24.30 -19.01
N ARG A 712 -1.91 24.28 -17.68
CA ARG A 712 -2.83 23.38 -16.96
C ARG A 712 -4.15 24.03 -16.57
N MET A 713 -4.36 25.27 -16.97
CA MET A 713 -5.55 26.04 -16.63
C MET A 713 -6.60 25.96 -17.74
N TRP A 714 -7.86 26.12 -17.34
CA TRP A 714 -8.96 26.38 -18.26
C TRP A 714 -9.02 27.86 -18.63
N GLU A 715 -9.95 28.27 -19.49
CA GLU A 715 -9.99 29.62 -20.07
C GLU A 715 -10.18 30.69 -18.98
N GLY A 716 -11.19 30.55 -18.11
CA GLY A 716 -11.46 31.49 -17.01
C GLY A 716 -10.31 31.60 -16.01
N GLY A 717 -9.66 30.47 -15.69
CA GLY A 717 -8.45 30.46 -14.87
C GLY A 717 -7.28 31.18 -15.55
N THR A 718 -7.11 30.96 -16.85
CA THR A 718 -6.09 31.62 -17.68
C THR A 718 -6.27 33.13 -17.71
N TYR A 719 -7.49 33.61 -17.96
CA TYR A 719 -7.79 35.04 -17.96
C TYR A 719 -7.55 35.66 -16.59
N THR A 720 -7.94 34.97 -15.52
CA THR A 720 -7.68 35.41 -14.14
C THR A 720 -6.18 35.54 -13.86
N ALA A 721 -5.39 34.51 -14.19
CA ALA A 721 -3.95 34.49 -13.96
C ALA A 721 -3.22 35.58 -14.75
N VAL A 722 -3.52 35.72 -16.04
CA VAL A 722 -2.94 36.77 -16.89
C VAL A 722 -3.32 38.16 -16.40
N SER A 723 -4.57 38.34 -15.91
CA SER A 723 -5.02 39.63 -15.37
C SER A 723 -4.27 40.04 -14.11
N ILE A 724 -4.12 39.13 -13.15
CA ILE A 724 -3.33 39.38 -11.92
C ILE A 724 -1.88 39.69 -12.28
N TRP A 725 -1.30 38.93 -13.22
CA TRP A 725 0.08 39.10 -13.64
C TRP A 725 0.32 40.47 -14.28
N LEU A 726 -0.53 40.88 -15.23
CA LEU A 726 -0.45 42.19 -15.89
C LEU A 726 -0.64 43.34 -14.88
N ASN A 727 -1.64 43.25 -14.00
CA ASN A 727 -1.87 44.26 -12.96
C ASN A 727 -0.68 44.36 -11.97
N SER A 728 -0.04 43.23 -11.63
CA SER A 728 1.18 43.23 -10.82
C SER A 728 2.31 43.98 -11.50
N MET A 729 2.48 43.80 -12.83
CA MET A 729 3.48 44.53 -13.61
C MET A 729 3.17 46.03 -13.72
N GLN A 730 1.90 46.41 -13.86
CA GLN A 730 1.47 47.81 -13.84
C GLN A 730 1.81 48.48 -12.51
N LYS A 731 1.48 47.83 -11.39
CA LYS A 731 1.77 48.35 -10.06
C LYS A 731 3.26 48.59 -9.84
N MET A 732 4.11 47.66 -10.29
CA MET A 732 5.57 47.80 -10.23
C MET A 732 6.11 48.90 -11.14
N PHE A 733 5.50 49.10 -12.31
CA PHE A 733 5.87 50.20 -13.19
C PHE A 733 5.53 51.56 -12.57
N LEU A 734 4.36 51.67 -11.92
CA LEU A 734 3.93 52.89 -11.23
C LEU A 734 4.77 53.19 -9.97
N SER A 735 5.27 52.17 -9.26
CA SER A 735 6.21 52.35 -8.13
C SER A 735 7.64 52.71 -8.56
N GLY A 736 7.94 52.70 -9.87
CA GLY A 736 9.26 52.99 -10.40
C GLY A 736 10.24 51.81 -10.38
N ASP A 737 9.75 50.58 -10.15
CA ASP A 737 10.57 49.38 -10.13
C ASP A 737 10.99 48.91 -11.54
N ASP A 738 12.08 48.14 -11.60
CA ASP A 738 12.59 47.60 -12.86
C ASP A 738 11.70 46.47 -13.42
N LEU A 739 11.12 46.73 -14.59
CA LEU A 739 10.40 45.73 -15.40
C LEU A 739 11.34 44.65 -15.99
N PRO A 740 10.83 43.43 -16.26
CA PRO A 740 11.62 42.34 -16.82
C PRO A 740 12.09 42.66 -18.24
N GLN A 741 13.18 42.02 -18.67
CA GLN A 741 13.60 42.12 -20.07
C GLN A 741 12.61 41.43 -21.01
N LEU A 742 12.02 40.32 -20.54
CA LEU A 742 11.05 39.53 -21.29
C LEU A 742 9.87 39.14 -20.38
N ALA A 743 8.66 39.43 -20.82
CA ALA A 743 7.43 38.95 -20.21
C ALA A 743 6.91 37.76 -21.03
N THR A 744 6.56 36.64 -20.41
CA THR A 744 6.19 35.39 -21.11
C THR A 744 4.96 34.71 -20.52
N VAL A 745 3.98 34.37 -21.36
CA VAL A 745 2.88 33.47 -20.99
C VAL A 745 3.19 32.08 -21.53
N VAL A 746 3.30 31.09 -20.65
CA VAL A 746 3.53 29.69 -21.02
C VAL A 746 2.18 29.01 -21.19
N VAL A 747 1.88 28.56 -22.41
CA VAL A 747 0.59 27.95 -22.78
C VAL A 747 0.71 26.47 -23.11
N ALA A 748 1.91 25.99 -23.39
CA ALA A 748 2.23 24.58 -23.57
C ALA A 748 3.66 24.29 -23.07
N ARG A 749 3.93 23.05 -22.68
CA ARG A 749 5.24 22.54 -22.25
C ARG A 749 5.60 21.23 -22.96
N GLY A 750 6.87 20.82 -22.88
CA GLY A 750 7.38 19.57 -23.48
C GLY A 750 7.62 19.68 -24.99
N GLN A 751 7.53 18.56 -25.72
CA GLN A 751 7.76 18.52 -27.17
C GLN A 751 6.79 19.44 -27.95
N MET A 752 5.60 19.67 -27.41
CA MET A 752 4.61 20.59 -27.97
C MET A 752 5.09 22.05 -28.01
N GLU A 753 6.07 22.48 -27.18
CA GLU A 753 6.63 23.84 -27.27
C GLU A 753 7.20 24.17 -28.65
N LYS A 754 7.66 23.15 -29.38
CA LYS A 754 8.29 23.29 -30.70
C LYS A 754 7.28 23.13 -31.85
N SER A 755 6.08 22.63 -31.56
CA SER A 755 5.05 22.32 -32.54
C SER A 755 4.18 23.54 -32.84
N SER A 756 3.83 23.75 -34.11
CA SER A 756 2.86 24.79 -34.50
C SER A 756 1.48 24.59 -33.87
N ILE A 757 1.16 23.35 -33.50
CA ILE A 757 -0.11 22.91 -32.93
C ILE A 757 -0.33 23.43 -31.51
N ALA A 758 0.73 23.87 -30.81
CA ALA A 758 0.58 24.51 -29.51
C ALA A 758 -0.31 25.75 -29.56
N ARG A 759 -0.39 26.44 -30.71
CA ARG A 759 -1.28 27.57 -30.93
C ARG A 759 -2.75 27.17 -31.02
N ASP A 760 -3.01 25.92 -31.37
CA ASP A 760 -4.37 25.44 -31.62
C ASP A 760 -5.09 24.97 -30.34
N ILE A 761 -4.34 24.77 -29.25
CA ILE A 761 -4.86 24.39 -27.93
C ILE A 761 -5.82 25.47 -27.42
N PRO A 762 -7.00 25.11 -26.87
CA PRO A 762 -7.98 26.07 -26.35
C PRO A 762 -7.37 27.12 -25.41
N THR A 763 -6.58 26.70 -24.42
CA THR A 763 -5.88 27.59 -23.48
C THR A 763 -4.94 28.57 -24.18
N ALA A 764 -4.22 28.13 -25.22
CA ALA A 764 -3.30 28.98 -25.96
C ALA A 764 -4.05 30.03 -26.80
N LYS A 765 -5.17 29.63 -27.44
CA LYS A 765 -6.06 30.54 -28.15
C LYS A 765 -6.63 31.58 -27.20
N ALA A 766 -7.23 31.15 -26.09
CA ALA A 766 -7.79 32.00 -25.05
C ALA A 766 -6.77 33.01 -24.53
N ALA A 767 -5.58 32.56 -24.11
CA ALA A 767 -4.53 33.46 -23.62
C ALA A 767 -4.13 34.49 -24.68
N TYR A 768 -3.97 34.07 -25.94
CA TYR A 768 -3.55 34.96 -27.02
C TYR A 768 -4.63 35.96 -27.40
N THR A 769 -5.88 35.54 -27.58
CA THR A 769 -7.00 36.44 -27.91
C THR A 769 -7.19 37.47 -26.82
N PHE A 770 -7.22 37.04 -25.55
CA PHE A 770 -7.36 37.93 -24.40
C PHE A 770 -6.24 38.99 -24.33
N LEU A 771 -5.00 38.60 -24.60
CA LEU A 771 -3.88 39.54 -24.68
C LEU A 771 -4.01 40.50 -25.87
N GLN A 772 -4.50 40.05 -27.03
CA GLN A 772 -4.72 40.94 -28.18
C GLN A 772 -5.81 41.97 -27.90
N ASP A 773 -6.89 41.55 -27.22
CA ASP A 773 -8.04 42.41 -26.90
C ASP A 773 -7.66 43.51 -25.90
N ILE A 774 -6.79 43.19 -24.92
CA ILE A 774 -6.37 44.13 -23.86
C ILE A 774 -5.18 44.98 -24.29
N VAL A 775 -4.20 44.38 -24.97
CA VAL A 775 -2.88 44.98 -25.24
C VAL A 775 -2.47 44.77 -26.69
N SER A 776 -3.05 45.60 -27.55
CA SER A 776 -2.96 45.58 -29.02
C SER A 776 -1.55 45.24 -29.55
N SER A 777 -1.42 44.09 -30.23
CA SER A 777 -0.28 43.63 -31.06
C SER A 777 1.10 43.43 -30.41
N SER A 778 1.28 43.67 -29.10
CA SER A 778 2.61 43.63 -28.47
C SER A 778 3.05 42.22 -28.05
N PHE A 779 2.09 41.35 -27.72
CA PHE A 779 2.34 39.95 -27.41
C PHE A 779 2.32 39.10 -28.67
N SER A 780 3.33 38.25 -28.87
CA SER A 780 3.44 37.40 -30.06
C SER A 780 4.06 36.04 -29.76
N PHE A 781 3.80 35.06 -30.61
CA PHE A 781 4.47 33.76 -30.57
C PHE A 781 5.82 33.83 -31.27
N PRO A 782 6.96 33.64 -30.58
CA PRO A 782 8.26 33.70 -31.21
C PRO A 782 8.47 32.58 -32.23
N GLY A 783 9.43 32.75 -33.13
CA GLY A 783 9.79 31.74 -34.14
C GLY A 783 10.28 30.43 -33.52
N TRP A 784 11.06 30.54 -32.44
CA TRP A 784 11.80 29.45 -31.80
C TRP A 784 11.03 28.68 -30.73
N ASN A 785 9.89 29.19 -30.25
CA ASN A 785 9.04 28.50 -29.27
C ASN A 785 7.57 28.89 -29.47
N LYS A 786 6.73 27.93 -29.83
CA LYS A 786 5.31 28.12 -30.12
C LYS A 786 4.42 27.81 -28.92
N GLY A 787 4.97 27.28 -27.83
CA GLY A 787 4.28 27.10 -26.54
C GLY A 787 4.35 28.32 -25.63
N ARG A 788 4.94 29.43 -26.09
CA ARG A 788 5.13 30.66 -25.31
C ARG A 788 4.66 31.88 -26.07
N ILE A 789 3.94 32.77 -25.40
CA ILE A 789 3.58 34.10 -25.89
C ILE A 789 4.51 35.10 -25.21
N VAL A 790 5.24 35.92 -25.96
CA VAL A 790 6.28 36.79 -25.40
C VAL A 790 6.04 38.26 -25.71
N CYS A 791 6.51 39.13 -24.81
CA CYS A 791 6.54 40.59 -24.96
C CYS A 791 7.87 41.13 -24.44
N GLN A 792 8.54 41.97 -25.23
CA GLN A 792 9.82 42.58 -24.84
C GLN A 792 9.62 43.80 -23.95
N ARG A 793 10.61 44.13 -23.11
CA ARG A 793 10.56 45.28 -22.18
C ARG A 793 10.16 46.60 -22.83
N SER A 794 10.63 46.88 -24.04
CA SER A 794 10.32 48.13 -24.76
C SER A 794 8.84 48.22 -25.15
N GLN A 795 8.25 47.11 -25.58
CA GLN A 795 6.83 47.00 -25.90
C GLN A 795 5.99 47.04 -24.62
N LEU A 796 6.43 46.35 -23.57
CA LEU A 796 5.78 46.37 -22.27
C LEU A 796 5.73 47.79 -21.69
N LYS A 797 6.85 48.54 -21.69
CA LYS A 797 6.84 49.94 -21.24
C LYS A 797 5.84 50.80 -22.00
N ARG A 798 5.70 50.60 -23.31
CA ARG A 798 4.75 51.33 -24.16
C ARG A 798 3.30 51.06 -23.74
N ILE A 799 2.97 49.79 -23.51
CA ILE A 799 1.67 49.35 -23.00
C ILE A 799 1.34 50.04 -21.67
N LEU A 800 2.26 49.93 -20.70
CA LEU A 800 2.03 50.40 -19.33
C LEU A 800 1.99 51.94 -19.26
N SER A 801 2.70 52.62 -20.17
CA SER A 801 2.65 54.09 -20.29
C SER A 801 1.36 54.61 -20.93
N ALA A 802 0.75 53.85 -21.85
CA ALA A 802 -0.48 54.25 -22.53
C ALA A 802 -1.72 54.17 -21.62
N THR A 803 -1.65 53.35 -20.56
CA THR A 803 -2.71 53.20 -19.56
C THR A 803 -2.67 54.26 -18.45
N GLY A 804 -1.55 54.96 -18.27
CA GLY A 804 -1.35 55.96 -17.21
C GLY A 804 -1.71 57.41 -17.56
N SER A 805 -2.38 57.67 -18.68
CA SER A 805 -2.83 59.02 -19.08
C SER A 805 -4.30 59.32 -18.77
N SER A 806 -4.96 58.47 -17.97
CA SER A 806 -6.31 58.67 -17.45
C SER A 806 -6.24 59.57 -16.20
N SER A 807 -7.08 60.60 -16.15
CA SER A 807 -6.95 61.76 -15.25
C SER A 807 -7.87 61.72 -14.03
N ASP A 808 -8.07 60.54 -13.41
CA ASP A 808 -8.94 60.40 -12.23
C ASP A 808 -8.23 59.72 -11.04
N GLU A 809 -7.78 60.53 -10.09
CA GLU A 809 -6.88 60.20 -8.97
C GLU A 809 -7.46 59.32 -7.83
N SER A 810 -8.51 58.51 -8.03
CA SER A 810 -9.18 57.84 -6.89
C SER A 810 -9.30 56.31 -6.87
N LYS A 811 -8.85 55.58 -7.90
CA LYS A 811 -8.65 54.12 -7.80
C LYS A 811 -7.42 53.74 -8.62
N ALA A 812 -6.46 53.05 -8.00
CA ALA A 812 -5.22 52.64 -8.67
C ALA A 812 -5.50 52.03 -10.05
N ASP A 813 -4.97 52.69 -11.10
CA ASP A 813 -5.18 52.34 -12.51
C ASP A 813 -4.59 50.96 -12.84
N ASN A 814 -5.34 49.91 -12.53
CA ASN A 814 -5.08 48.56 -12.99
C ASN A 814 -5.38 48.47 -14.50
N ILE A 815 -4.53 47.77 -15.26
CA ILE A 815 -4.76 47.53 -16.69
C ILE A 815 -6.11 46.83 -16.91
N ILE A 816 -6.47 45.93 -16.00
CA ILE A 816 -7.69 45.14 -16.06
C ILE A 816 -8.47 45.34 -14.76
N ALA A 817 -9.70 45.83 -14.87
CA ALA A 817 -10.62 45.93 -13.74
C ALA A 817 -11.08 44.54 -13.30
N LEU A 818 -10.68 44.14 -12.09
CA LEU A 818 -11.09 42.89 -11.44
C LEU A 818 -12.28 43.16 -10.51
N SER A 819 -13.34 43.82 -10.99
CA SER A 819 -14.55 44.07 -10.21
C SER A 819 -15.56 42.92 -10.34
N ASN A 820 -16.30 42.68 -9.26
CA ASN A 820 -17.48 41.81 -9.29
C ASN A 820 -18.68 42.59 -9.82
N PHE A 821 -19.49 41.95 -10.68
CA PHE A 821 -20.76 42.51 -11.16
C PHE A 821 -21.95 41.67 -10.70
N PRO A 822 -23.13 42.26 -10.49
CA PRO A 822 -24.33 41.48 -10.16
C PRO A 822 -24.62 40.43 -11.24
N ILE A 823 -24.97 39.22 -10.81
CA ILE A 823 -25.44 38.17 -11.72
C ILE A 823 -26.81 38.63 -12.27
N PRO A 824 -27.00 38.71 -13.60
CA PRO A 824 -28.28 39.09 -14.20
C PRO A 824 -29.44 38.24 -13.67
N SER A 825 -30.46 38.88 -13.08
CA SER A 825 -31.65 38.21 -12.54
C SER A 825 -32.78 38.14 -13.56
N MET A 826 -33.70 37.20 -13.39
CA MET A 826 -34.96 37.18 -14.17
C MET A 826 -35.66 38.54 -14.11
N GLY A 827 -35.90 39.14 -15.28
CA GLY A 827 -36.81 40.29 -15.43
C GLY A 827 -36.17 41.66 -15.65
N VAL A 828 -34.84 41.83 -15.60
CA VAL A 828 -34.22 43.10 -16.03
C VAL A 828 -33.92 43.02 -17.53
N LYS A 829 -34.91 43.36 -18.36
CA LYS A 829 -34.59 43.88 -19.70
C LYS A 829 -33.84 45.18 -19.48
N SER A 830 -32.52 45.18 -19.63
CA SER A 830 -31.78 46.42 -19.81
C SER A 830 -32.35 47.10 -21.06
N SER A 831 -33.07 48.19 -20.87
CA SER A 831 -33.35 49.16 -21.92
C SER A 831 -32.01 49.60 -22.55
N PRO A 832 -31.92 49.73 -23.88
CA PRO A 832 -30.71 50.19 -24.55
C PRO A 832 -30.58 51.70 -24.32
N GLY A 833 -29.85 52.09 -23.29
CA GLY A 833 -29.61 53.49 -22.97
C GLY A 833 -28.81 53.62 -21.69
N ASP A 834 -27.62 54.18 -21.82
CA ASP A 834 -26.76 54.71 -20.74
C ASP A 834 -25.96 53.69 -19.90
N VAL A 835 -25.12 52.90 -20.58
CA VAL A 835 -23.75 52.62 -20.12
C VAL A 835 -22.88 52.65 -21.38
N GLU A 836 -21.84 53.49 -21.40
CA GLU A 836 -20.91 53.60 -22.53
C GLU A 836 -20.32 52.23 -22.88
N TYR A 837 -20.75 51.70 -24.02
CA TYR A 837 -20.19 50.53 -24.66
C TYR A 837 -18.76 50.84 -25.13
N THR A 838 -17.75 50.43 -24.36
CA THR A 838 -16.47 50.06 -24.98
C THR A 838 -16.64 48.71 -25.64
N GLN A 839 -16.87 48.75 -26.97
CA GLN A 839 -16.98 47.62 -27.87
C GLN A 839 -15.82 46.62 -27.70
N HIS A 840 -16.05 45.47 -27.06
CA HIS A 840 -15.08 44.37 -27.00
C HIS A 840 -15.72 42.96 -27.08
N ASP A 841 -16.84 42.79 -27.80
CA ASP A 841 -17.54 41.49 -27.91
C ASP A 841 -17.89 41.07 -29.36
N ASN A 842 -17.14 41.53 -30.37
CA ASN A 842 -17.40 41.21 -31.79
C ASN A 842 -16.44 40.16 -32.40
N ALA A 843 -16.14 39.07 -31.67
CA ALA A 843 -15.37 37.93 -32.20
C ALA A 843 -16.16 36.61 -32.24
N ILE A 844 -17.50 36.65 -32.31
CA ILE A 844 -18.37 35.44 -32.26
C ILE A 844 -19.01 35.13 -33.63
N SER A 845 -18.69 35.88 -34.69
CA SER A 845 -19.31 35.67 -36.01
C SER A 845 -18.75 34.50 -36.82
N GLU A 846 -17.52 34.02 -36.56
CA GLU A 846 -16.90 32.96 -37.38
C GLU A 846 -17.23 31.54 -36.92
N THR A 847 -17.70 31.34 -35.69
CA THR A 847 -18.06 30.02 -35.15
C THR A 847 -19.39 29.48 -35.66
N LYS A 848 -20.24 30.33 -36.27
CA LYS A 848 -21.53 29.92 -36.86
C LYS A 848 -21.39 29.04 -38.11
N MET A 849 -20.26 29.10 -38.83
CA MET A 849 -20.09 28.33 -40.08
C MET A 849 -19.66 26.87 -39.90
N ARG A 850 -19.25 26.43 -38.69
CA ARG A 850 -18.98 25.01 -38.38
C ARG A 850 -20.17 24.26 -37.79
N ARG A 851 -21.31 24.92 -37.60
CA ARG A 851 -22.49 24.40 -36.89
C ARG A 851 -23.30 23.35 -37.66
N THR A 852 -22.86 22.93 -38.85
CA THR A 852 -23.65 22.08 -39.75
C THR A 852 -22.97 20.77 -40.17
N GLU A 853 -21.73 20.50 -39.74
CA GLU A 853 -21.02 19.26 -40.13
C GLU A 853 -20.96 18.17 -39.04
N LEU A 854 -21.23 18.50 -37.77
CA LEU A 854 -21.26 17.51 -36.68
C LEU A 854 -22.49 16.57 -36.70
N MET A 855 -23.50 16.87 -37.53
CA MET A 855 -24.77 16.13 -37.60
C MET A 855 -24.91 15.21 -38.83
N ALA A 856 -23.90 15.09 -39.70
CA ALA A 856 -24.03 14.33 -40.96
C ALA A 856 -23.23 13.00 -41.00
N GLY A 857 -22.67 12.55 -39.88
CA GLY A 857 -21.77 11.40 -39.81
C GLY A 857 -22.31 10.14 -39.11
N THR A 858 -23.61 10.09 -38.79
CA THR A 858 -24.24 8.92 -38.16
C THR A 858 -25.49 8.51 -38.94
N ALA A 859 -25.27 7.72 -39.98
CA ALA A 859 -26.26 6.82 -40.58
C ALA A 859 -25.58 5.47 -40.86
#